data_AF-X8GYU1-F1
#
_entry.id   AF-X8GYU1-F1
#
_cell.length_a   1.000
_cell.length_b   1.000
_cell.length_c   1.000
_cell.angle_alpha   90.00
_cell.angle_beta   90.00
_cell.angle_gamma   90.00
#
_symmetry.space_group_name_H-M   'P 1'
#
loop_
_entity.id
_entity.type
_entity.pdbx_description
1 polymer ?
#
loop_
_entity_poly.entity_id
_entity_poly.type
_entity_poly.pdbx_seq_one_letter_code
_entity_poly.pdbx_strand_id
1 'polypeptide(L)'
;MDKIKDFRDLDNIKIISRDGKKEDIKDLFKDFQYLFMLMQVKLKDNKKWIYSEKDKVFYIFPQNKLVTTTIEVNPRNLDNIRKEIEKISSKLEHKLYFSVPDYNQLKILQNFGFLENGTWYYKNDRGNYYSTYYNSFSEDYTIGICSLDYFYDYLDKRNKNSEIESKELKDFETILEFNLLDTDVIEEKENIERFKNLVKIYRIYKNYISCIYQENTMYKTEINIVFDIEKIISSIESKKEEFYGIEILYKDNEFGIEKEEIYDNKNIFYYKNGDIVEHGDGISGSFNISNEKVKKEDEEKIEKNSLLKYYLSIEKERINIDDYRENRLLDPNAGHWDLKDEDKEELQKIIGKKVYSRDPKSDVNQGGIVGIDFGTKSTIVVYQKDRNNILAMRIGGRLLNKEVEIEDYENPTAIEFRDIANFFKDYNEKIGRPYTKWQDITVSHTAFSNLFNGNSENFDSIITEIKQWTANKNNEIVIIDKKGKEILLPTYLELKENSEDYLDPIEIYAYYIGSYINTMRNGIYLEYYLSFPVTYEKIVREKILKSFEKGIKKSLPIQIQEDEKLMRKFKVRHGSSEPAAYATCVLKKLRIEPKDENDKVYYGVFDFGGGTTDFDFGIWKFADDEDMYDYELEHFGAGGDIYLGGENILKELAYYVFSVNKDELRKNEIQYTRPNWYPELSGEETLVENTREAKLNTRILSEKLREIWEENSVETKKILEPILYDSNGKTKKIELKITEDDLKNIIKNKIEKGIKSFFIKLEDAFKDENIKEVNIFLAGNSCKHPNVNEIFKKYQNDMKEKLILNIFDLETIEKIDENNDTKKITGKTGVAYGLIYSRKGGRIKVTNRDEKENIGNEVNFKYYIGKNKRDKFIPMITPSSKYEEYKFYGIVTSDTFEIYYTTSSEAQTGEMEIGIDNPKIKRIFLNEEYDEDEKYRIYIKANSNQPTVLHYVIVKKEEDIEVKEFLEENDISLD
;
A
#
# COMPACT_ATOMS: atom_id res chain seq x y z
N MET A 1 -38.44 21.42 -3.21
CA MET A 1 -38.38 20.10 -3.86
C MET A 1 -37.05 19.39 -3.61
N ASP A 2 -35.89 20.05 -3.68
CA ASP A 2 -34.61 19.32 -3.60
C ASP A 2 -34.37 18.55 -2.28
N LYS A 3 -34.76 19.12 -1.13
CA LYS A 3 -34.72 18.41 0.18
C LYS A 3 -35.62 17.18 0.27
N ILE A 4 -36.67 17.11 -0.56
CA ILE A 4 -37.59 15.97 -0.57
C ILE A 4 -36.89 14.77 -1.22
N LYS A 5 -36.10 15.00 -2.26
CA LYS A 5 -35.42 13.94 -3.03
C LYS A 5 -34.46 13.10 -2.19
N ASP A 6 -33.86 13.68 -1.14
CA ASP A 6 -32.94 12.99 -0.21
C ASP A 6 -33.60 11.80 0.52
N PHE A 7 -34.92 11.77 0.59
CA PHE A 7 -35.68 10.72 1.28
C PHE A 7 -36.15 9.59 0.36
N ARG A 8 -35.84 9.62 -0.94
CA ARG A 8 -36.20 8.56 -1.88
C ARG A 8 -35.53 7.23 -1.51
N ASP A 9 -36.31 6.17 -1.46
CA ASP A 9 -35.82 4.80 -1.39
C ASP A 9 -35.48 4.29 -2.79
N LEU A 10 -34.21 4.48 -3.17
CA LEU A 10 -33.71 4.13 -4.50
C LEU A 10 -33.49 2.62 -4.69
N ASP A 11 -33.59 1.83 -3.62
CA ASP A 11 -33.35 0.38 -3.67
C ASP A 11 -34.59 -0.41 -4.14
N ASN A 12 -35.78 0.21 -4.03
CA ASN A 12 -37.09 -0.42 -4.29
C ASN A 12 -37.94 0.45 -5.23
N ILE A 13 -37.61 0.45 -6.52
CA ILE A 13 -38.31 1.22 -7.56
C ILE A 13 -39.14 0.33 -8.48
N LYS A 14 -40.27 0.85 -8.96
CA LYS A 14 -41.11 0.15 -9.95
C LYS A 14 -41.25 0.98 -11.23
N ILE A 15 -41.06 0.34 -12.37
CA ILE A 15 -41.33 0.96 -13.67
C ILE A 15 -42.84 0.87 -13.93
N ILE A 16 -43.40 1.95 -14.46
CA ILE A 16 -44.80 2.05 -14.88
C ILE A 16 -44.83 1.96 -16.41
N SER A 17 -45.55 0.98 -16.95
CA SER A 17 -45.78 0.84 -18.39
C SER A 17 -46.95 1.70 -18.87
N ARG A 18 -47.08 1.88 -20.19
CA ARG A 18 -48.12 2.74 -20.82
C ARG A 18 -49.56 2.30 -20.52
N ASP A 19 -49.77 1.04 -20.16
CA ASP A 19 -51.06 0.48 -19.74
C ASP A 19 -51.29 0.57 -18.21
N GLY A 20 -50.38 1.22 -17.48
CA GLY A 20 -50.48 1.46 -16.04
C GLY A 20 -50.01 0.29 -15.15
N LYS A 21 -49.46 -0.77 -15.72
CA LYS A 21 -48.90 -1.89 -14.96
C LYS A 21 -47.58 -1.46 -14.30
N LYS A 22 -47.38 -1.87 -13.05
CA LYS A 22 -46.18 -1.58 -12.25
C LYS A 22 -45.39 -2.86 -12.03
N GLU A 23 -44.10 -2.84 -12.34
CA GLU A 23 -43.21 -3.99 -12.23
C GLU A 23 -41.88 -3.55 -11.60
N ASP A 24 -41.33 -4.35 -10.69
CA ASP A 24 -40.01 -4.07 -10.12
C ASP A 24 -38.96 -4.17 -11.23
N ILE A 25 -38.09 -3.18 -11.33
CA ILE A 25 -37.04 -3.18 -12.35
C ILE A 25 -36.12 -4.40 -12.23
N LYS A 26 -35.92 -4.93 -11.01
CA LYS A 26 -35.10 -6.11 -10.74
C LYS A 26 -35.77 -7.38 -11.28
N ASP A 27 -37.10 -7.44 -11.30
CA ASP A 27 -37.84 -8.59 -11.85
C ASP A 27 -37.63 -8.77 -13.36
N LEU A 28 -37.34 -7.68 -14.09
CA LEU A 28 -36.97 -7.74 -15.51
C LEU A 28 -35.69 -8.55 -15.74
N PHE A 29 -34.80 -8.59 -14.74
CA PHE A 29 -33.51 -9.28 -14.77
C PHE A 29 -33.50 -10.59 -13.97
N LYS A 30 -34.66 -11.14 -13.61
CA LYS A 30 -34.76 -12.37 -12.79
C LYS A 30 -33.97 -13.57 -13.33
N ASP A 31 -33.81 -13.67 -14.65
CA ASP A 31 -33.06 -14.76 -15.31
C ASP A 31 -31.54 -14.54 -15.31
N PHE A 32 -31.05 -13.35 -14.94
CA PHE A 32 -29.63 -12.98 -14.97
C PHE A 32 -28.81 -13.89 -14.06
N GLN A 33 -29.16 -13.99 -12.78
CA GLN A 33 -28.41 -14.80 -11.83
C GLN A 33 -28.41 -16.28 -12.25
N TYR A 34 -29.55 -16.82 -12.66
CA TYR A 34 -29.65 -18.22 -13.06
C TYR A 34 -28.77 -18.53 -14.28
N LEU A 35 -28.83 -17.70 -15.33
CA LEU A 35 -28.03 -17.90 -16.54
C LEU A 35 -26.54 -17.65 -16.30
N PHE A 36 -26.19 -16.66 -15.47
CA PHE A 36 -24.81 -16.43 -15.05
C PHE A 36 -24.25 -17.66 -14.31
N MET A 37 -24.96 -18.17 -13.30
CA MET A 37 -24.54 -19.36 -12.55
C MET A 37 -24.46 -20.60 -13.44
N LEU A 38 -25.44 -20.79 -14.35
CA LEU A 38 -25.40 -21.88 -15.32
C LEU A 38 -24.13 -21.82 -16.18
N MET A 39 -23.79 -20.63 -16.66
CA MET A 39 -22.57 -20.40 -17.44
C MET A 39 -21.32 -20.70 -16.62
N GLN A 40 -21.22 -20.18 -15.38
CA GLN A 40 -20.08 -20.46 -14.49
C GLN A 40 -19.89 -21.97 -14.27
N VAL A 41 -20.97 -22.71 -14.01
CA VAL A 41 -20.93 -24.16 -13.80
C VAL A 41 -20.52 -24.91 -15.06
N LYS A 42 -20.95 -24.46 -16.24
CA LYS A 42 -20.64 -25.11 -17.53
C LYS A 42 -19.24 -24.77 -18.05
N LEU A 43 -18.66 -23.65 -17.62
CA LEU A 43 -17.33 -23.18 -18.03
C LEU A 43 -16.16 -23.67 -17.13
N LYS A 44 -16.36 -24.69 -16.26
CA LYS A 44 -15.38 -25.27 -15.30
C LYS A 44 -13.90 -25.09 -15.65
N ASP A 45 -13.08 -24.81 -14.63
CA ASP A 45 -11.62 -24.66 -14.61
C ASP A 45 -10.92 -25.06 -15.92
N ASN A 46 -10.77 -24.07 -16.81
CA ASN A 46 -9.97 -24.05 -18.07
C ASN A 46 -10.70 -23.84 -19.41
N LYS A 47 -12.03 -23.66 -19.50
CA LYS A 47 -12.64 -23.25 -20.80
C LYS A 47 -12.37 -21.76 -21.07
N LYS A 48 -11.43 -21.47 -21.98
CA LYS A 48 -10.90 -20.12 -22.26
C LYS A 48 -11.74 -19.30 -23.26
N TRP A 49 -12.76 -19.89 -23.88
CA TRP A 49 -13.61 -19.23 -24.87
C TRP A 49 -14.97 -19.91 -25.04
N ILE A 50 -15.93 -19.17 -25.60
CA ILE A 50 -17.21 -19.69 -26.09
C ILE A 50 -17.34 -19.49 -27.60
N TYR A 51 -18.24 -20.26 -28.23
CA TYR A 51 -18.49 -20.17 -29.66
C TYR A 51 -19.95 -19.80 -29.96
N SER A 52 -20.16 -18.71 -30.71
CA SER A 52 -21.49 -18.40 -31.27
C SER A 52 -21.62 -19.03 -32.65
N GLU A 53 -22.42 -20.10 -32.75
CA GLU A 53 -22.68 -20.79 -34.02
C GLU A 53 -23.39 -19.87 -35.04
N LYS A 54 -24.33 -19.04 -34.56
CA LYS A 54 -25.06 -18.05 -35.37
C LYS A 54 -24.10 -17.09 -36.07
N ASP A 55 -23.16 -16.55 -35.29
CA ASP A 55 -22.30 -15.45 -35.73
C ASP A 55 -20.97 -15.93 -36.32
N LYS A 56 -20.63 -17.22 -36.13
CA LYS A 56 -19.34 -17.82 -36.49
C LYS A 56 -18.15 -17.08 -35.88
N VAL A 57 -18.27 -16.71 -34.61
CA VAL A 57 -17.20 -16.06 -33.84
C VAL A 57 -17.03 -16.72 -32.49
N PHE A 58 -15.79 -16.70 -32.01
CA PHE A 58 -15.38 -17.07 -30.67
C PHE A 58 -15.22 -15.82 -29.83
N TYR A 59 -15.59 -15.90 -28.55
CA TYR A 59 -15.21 -14.90 -27.56
C TYR A 59 -14.13 -15.45 -26.65
N ILE A 60 -12.96 -14.82 -26.66
CA ILE A 60 -11.76 -15.26 -25.95
C ILE A 60 -11.64 -14.46 -24.64
N PHE A 61 -12.03 -15.06 -23.51
CA PHE A 61 -12.11 -14.38 -22.20
C PHE A 61 -10.79 -13.74 -21.74
N PRO A 62 -9.61 -14.42 -21.80
CA PRO A 62 -8.35 -13.85 -21.34
C PRO A 62 -7.83 -12.69 -22.20
N GLN A 63 -8.45 -12.45 -23.36
CA GLN A 63 -7.99 -11.48 -24.34
C GLN A 63 -9.01 -10.37 -24.61
N ASN A 64 -10.22 -10.46 -24.05
CA ASN A 64 -11.33 -9.55 -24.32
C ASN A 64 -11.56 -9.33 -25.83
N LYS A 65 -11.45 -10.40 -26.63
CA LYS A 65 -11.48 -10.33 -28.10
C LYS A 65 -12.51 -11.26 -28.70
N LEU A 66 -13.15 -10.80 -29.77
CA LEU A 66 -13.87 -11.67 -30.70
C LEU A 66 -12.92 -12.13 -31.80
N VAL A 67 -12.95 -13.42 -32.09
CA VAL A 67 -12.14 -14.04 -33.13
C VAL A 67 -13.07 -14.78 -34.08
N THR A 68 -12.91 -14.60 -35.39
CA THR A 68 -13.72 -15.36 -36.36
C THR A 68 -13.37 -16.85 -36.34
N THR A 69 -14.23 -17.69 -36.91
CA THR A 69 -13.78 -19.01 -37.36
C THR A 69 -12.58 -18.90 -38.30
N THR A 70 -11.74 -19.94 -38.34
CA THR A 70 -10.62 -20.05 -39.27
C THR A 70 -11.05 -19.79 -40.72
N ILE A 71 -10.29 -18.98 -41.43
CA ILE A 71 -10.52 -18.60 -42.83
C ILE A 71 -9.39 -19.20 -43.65
N GLU A 72 -9.72 -20.02 -44.64
CA GLU A 72 -8.76 -20.52 -45.62
C GLU A 72 -8.25 -19.40 -46.52
N VAL A 73 -6.93 -19.33 -46.67
CA VAL A 73 -6.23 -18.32 -47.46
C VAL A 73 -5.74 -18.95 -48.75
N ASN A 74 -5.96 -18.26 -49.88
CA ASN A 74 -5.28 -18.58 -51.12
C ASN A 74 -4.03 -17.69 -51.23
N PRO A 75 -2.80 -18.23 -51.13
CA PRO A 75 -1.56 -17.43 -51.20
C PRO A 75 -1.42 -16.62 -52.49
N ARG A 76 -2.12 -17.01 -53.57
CA ARG A 76 -2.12 -16.32 -54.86
C ARG A 76 -3.08 -15.13 -54.91
N ASN A 77 -3.94 -14.93 -53.90
CA ASN A 77 -4.94 -13.86 -53.87
C ASN A 77 -5.29 -13.46 -52.41
N LEU A 78 -4.39 -12.74 -51.75
CA LEU A 78 -4.56 -12.29 -50.36
C LEU A 78 -5.62 -11.19 -50.20
N ASP A 79 -6.02 -10.52 -51.28
CA ASP A 79 -7.08 -9.50 -51.26
C ASP A 79 -8.45 -10.07 -50.89
N ASN A 80 -8.64 -11.39 -51.01
CA ASN A 80 -9.88 -12.06 -50.63
C ASN A 80 -10.06 -12.21 -49.11
N ILE A 81 -8.99 -12.13 -48.31
CA ILE A 81 -9.04 -12.26 -46.85
C ILE A 81 -10.01 -11.25 -46.24
N ARG A 82 -9.91 -9.99 -46.68
CA ARG A 82 -10.77 -8.91 -46.19
C ARG A 82 -12.25 -9.17 -46.47
N LYS A 83 -12.58 -9.71 -47.65
CA LYS A 83 -13.96 -10.03 -48.03
C LYS A 83 -14.55 -11.13 -47.17
N GLU A 84 -13.77 -12.16 -46.84
CA GLU A 84 -14.23 -13.24 -45.95
C GLU A 84 -14.41 -12.77 -44.51
N ILE A 85 -13.51 -11.90 -44.01
CA ILE A 85 -13.68 -11.25 -42.69
C ILE A 85 -14.94 -10.37 -42.67
N GLU A 86 -15.15 -9.53 -43.69
CA GLU A 86 -16.34 -8.67 -43.81
C GLU A 86 -17.64 -9.49 -43.89
N LYS A 87 -17.61 -10.66 -44.53
CA LYS A 87 -18.76 -11.58 -44.60
C LYS A 87 -19.13 -12.15 -43.23
N ILE A 88 -18.16 -12.45 -42.36
CA ILE A 88 -18.43 -12.91 -40.99
C ILE A 88 -18.90 -11.71 -40.13
N SER A 89 -18.20 -10.58 -40.21
CA SER A 89 -18.57 -9.33 -39.53
C SER A 89 -20.01 -8.90 -39.82
N SER A 90 -20.48 -9.02 -41.07
CA SER A 90 -21.84 -8.63 -41.47
C SER A 90 -22.98 -9.42 -40.81
N LYS A 91 -22.67 -10.57 -40.19
CA LYS A 91 -23.66 -11.39 -39.46
C LYS A 91 -23.91 -10.87 -38.05
N LEU A 92 -22.95 -10.16 -37.48
CA LEU A 92 -23.06 -9.57 -36.15
C LEU A 92 -23.96 -8.34 -36.21
N GLU A 93 -24.91 -8.27 -35.28
CA GLU A 93 -25.86 -7.16 -35.17
C GLU A 93 -25.15 -5.79 -34.97
N HIS A 94 -23.95 -5.78 -34.38
CA HIS A 94 -23.20 -4.58 -34.00
C HIS A 94 -22.23 -4.03 -35.07
N LYS A 95 -22.20 -4.56 -36.31
CA LYS A 95 -21.27 -4.12 -37.38
C LYS A 95 -19.82 -3.89 -36.87
N LEU A 96 -19.31 -4.85 -36.11
CA LEU A 96 -17.97 -4.76 -35.51
C LEU A 96 -16.88 -4.87 -36.58
N TYR A 97 -15.78 -4.13 -36.38
CA TYR A 97 -14.63 -4.16 -37.27
C TYR A 97 -13.64 -5.26 -36.86
N PHE A 98 -13.49 -6.26 -37.72
CA PHE A 98 -12.48 -7.30 -37.56
C PHE A 98 -11.27 -6.98 -38.43
N SER A 99 -10.11 -7.04 -37.81
CA SER A 99 -8.82 -6.84 -38.46
C SER A 99 -8.11 -8.17 -38.65
N VAL A 100 -7.27 -8.27 -39.67
CA VAL A 100 -6.32 -9.38 -39.79
C VAL A 100 -5.33 -9.25 -38.62
N PRO A 101 -5.01 -10.33 -37.89
CA PRO A 101 -4.13 -10.26 -36.74
C PRO A 101 -2.72 -9.81 -37.13
N ASP A 102 -2.00 -9.26 -36.17
CA ASP A 102 -0.54 -9.15 -36.24
C ASP A 102 0.16 -10.44 -35.75
N TYR A 103 1.49 -10.47 -35.87
CA TYR A 103 2.29 -11.63 -35.46
C TYR A 103 2.13 -11.97 -33.97
N ASN A 104 2.11 -10.95 -33.10
CA ASN A 104 2.02 -11.15 -31.66
C ASN A 104 0.65 -11.68 -31.27
N GLN A 105 -0.42 -11.17 -31.88
CA GLN A 105 -1.78 -11.66 -31.69
C GLN A 105 -1.93 -13.13 -32.10
N LEU A 106 -1.34 -13.54 -33.24
CA LEU A 106 -1.29 -14.96 -33.60
C LEU A 106 -0.49 -15.79 -32.59
N LYS A 107 0.68 -15.29 -32.17
CA LYS A 107 1.54 -16.00 -31.20
C LYS A 107 0.84 -16.20 -29.85
N ILE A 108 0.09 -15.20 -29.39
CA ILE A 108 -0.71 -15.29 -28.17
C ILE A 108 -1.79 -16.37 -28.32
N LEU A 109 -2.54 -16.36 -29.43
CA LEU A 109 -3.58 -17.38 -29.69
C LEU A 109 -2.98 -18.80 -29.83
N GLN A 110 -1.79 -18.92 -30.40
CA GLN A 110 -1.05 -20.18 -30.46
C GLN A 110 -0.68 -20.67 -29.06
N ASN A 111 -0.12 -19.80 -28.21
CA ASN A 111 0.27 -20.15 -26.84
C ASN A 111 -0.94 -20.58 -25.99
N PHE A 112 -2.14 -20.07 -26.30
CA PHE A 112 -3.38 -20.49 -25.66
C PHE A 112 -3.90 -21.85 -26.14
N GLY A 113 -3.32 -22.42 -27.20
CA GLY A 113 -3.80 -23.63 -27.86
C GLY A 113 -5.07 -23.40 -28.68
N PHE A 114 -5.34 -22.17 -29.11
CA PHE A 114 -6.53 -21.83 -29.91
C PHE A 114 -6.33 -22.09 -31.41
N LEU A 115 -5.11 -21.87 -31.92
CA LEU A 115 -4.82 -22.05 -33.35
C LEU A 115 -4.55 -23.51 -33.69
N GLU A 116 -5.07 -23.93 -34.84
CA GLU A 116 -4.84 -25.24 -35.45
C GLU A 116 -3.48 -25.31 -36.16
N ASN A 117 -3.05 -26.52 -36.49
CA ASN A 117 -1.79 -26.75 -37.20
C ASN A 117 -1.86 -26.22 -38.63
N GLY A 118 -0.94 -25.35 -39.05
CA GLY A 118 -0.91 -24.82 -40.41
C GLY A 118 -0.03 -23.58 -40.61
N THR A 119 -0.12 -22.99 -41.79
CA THR A 119 0.53 -21.73 -42.16
C THR A 119 -0.42 -20.57 -41.91
N TRP A 120 -0.08 -19.67 -40.99
CA TRP A 120 -0.96 -18.60 -40.55
C TRP A 120 -0.54 -17.24 -41.08
N TYR A 121 -1.45 -16.56 -41.78
CA TYR A 121 -1.24 -15.24 -42.35
C TYR A 121 -1.63 -14.13 -41.37
N TYR A 122 -0.73 -13.16 -41.22
CA TYR A 122 -0.88 -11.96 -40.41
C TYR A 122 -0.48 -10.71 -41.19
N LYS A 123 -0.81 -9.55 -40.64
CA LYS A 123 -0.48 -8.24 -41.21
C LYS A 123 0.51 -7.53 -40.30
N ASN A 124 1.54 -6.91 -40.88
CA ASN A 124 2.41 -6.01 -40.12
C ASN A 124 1.83 -4.59 -40.04
N ASP A 125 2.47 -3.71 -39.27
CA ASP A 125 2.04 -2.31 -39.06
C ASP A 125 1.94 -1.48 -40.35
N ARG A 126 2.69 -1.88 -41.40
CA ARG A 126 2.65 -1.24 -42.72
C ARG A 126 1.55 -1.77 -43.62
N GLY A 127 0.76 -2.73 -43.14
CA GLY A 127 -0.33 -3.34 -43.87
C GLY A 127 0.08 -4.46 -44.83
N ASN A 128 1.32 -4.94 -44.77
CA ASN A 128 1.80 -6.02 -45.62
C ASN A 128 1.52 -7.38 -44.97
N TYR A 129 1.12 -8.36 -45.79
CA TYR A 129 0.87 -9.72 -45.34
C TYR A 129 2.17 -10.53 -45.22
N TYR A 130 2.26 -11.30 -44.14
CA TYR A 130 3.31 -12.27 -43.87
C TYR A 130 2.68 -13.56 -43.36
N SER A 131 3.45 -14.64 -43.34
CA SER A 131 3.02 -15.93 -42.78
C SER A 131 3.99 -16.44 -41.71
N THR A 132 3.47 -17.26 -40.82
CA THR A 132 4.23 -18.03 -39.82
C THR A 132 3.72 -19.46 -39.78
N TYR A 133 4.56 -20.40 -39.34
CA TYR A 133 4.23 -21.83 -39.34
C TYR A 133 4.04 -22.33 -37.92
N TYR A 134 2.90 -22.98 -37.67
CA TYR A 134 2.64 -23.71 -36.42
C TYR A 134 2.41 -25.17 -36.80
N ASN A 135 3.50 -25.95 -36.82
CA ASN A 135 3.64 -27.32 -37.35
C ASN A 135 3.68 -27.45 -38.90
N SER A 136 4.34 -28.51 -39.38
CA SER A 136 4.71 -28.70 -40.79
C SER A 136 3.60 -29.38 -41.62
N PHE A 137 2.64 -28.60 -42.10
CA PHE A 137 1.57 -29.02 -43.04
C PHE A 137 1.24 -27.93 -44.08
N SER A 138 0.49 -28.31 -45.12
CA SER A 138 0.33 -27.60 -46.41
C SER A 138 -0.88 -26.66 -46.53
N GLU A 139 -1.56 -26.33 -45.44
CA GLU A 139 -2.79 -25.51 -45.45
C GLU A 139 -2.52 -24.10 -44.91
N ASP A 140 -3.16 -23.11 -45.55
CA ASP A 140 -2.93 -21.69 -45.36
C ASP A 140 -4.18 -21.05 -44.74
N TYR A 141 -4.04 -20.39 -43.59
CA TYR A 141 -5.14 -19.89 -42.77
C TYR A 141 -4.95 -18.45 -42.32
N THR A 142 -6.04 -17.82 -41.92
CA THR A 142 -6.06 -16.57 -41.15
C THR A 142 -7.33 -16.51 -40.29
N ILE A 143 -7.46 -15.45 -39.51
CA ILE A 143 -8.65 -15.12 -38.70
C ILE A 143 -8.88 -13.62 -38.74
N GLY A 144 -10.09 -13.18 -38.41
CA GLY A 144 -10.34 -11.81 -38.02
C GLY A 144 -10.30 -11.69 -36.49
N ILE A 145 -9.68 -10.62 -35.97
CA ILE A 145 -9.70 -10.24 -34.56
C ILE A 145 -10.36 -8.87 -34.39
N CYS A 146 -11.29 -8.79 -33.45
CA CYS A 146 -11.92 -7.56 -32.99
C CYS A 146 -11.67 -7.40 -31.48
N SER A 147 -11.04 -6.29 -31.08
CA SER A 147 -10.88 -5.94 -29.66
C SER A 147 -12.20 -5.40 -29.10
N LEU A 148 -12.53 -5.83 -27.88
CA LEU A 148 -13.65 -5.31 -27.09
C LEU A 148 -13.19 -4.40 -25.95
N ASP A 149 -11.94 -3.90 -26.00
CA ASP A 149 -11.39 -3.04 -24.93
C ASP A 149 -12.26 -1.79 -24.72
N TYR A 150 -12.84 -1.23 -25.80
CA TYR A 150 -13.76 -0.09 -25.70
C TYR A 150 -15.00 -0.39 -24.83
N PHE A 151 -15.48 -1.64 -24.86
CA PHE A 151 -16.65 -2.07 -24.12
C PHE A 151 -16.27 -2.33 -22.66
N TYR A 152 -15.10 -2.93 -22.42
CA TYR A 152 -14.54 -3.08 -21.08
C TYR A 152 -14.29 -1.70 -20.42
N ASP A 153 -13.71 -0.75 -21.15
CA ASP A 153 -13.59 0.65 -20.71
C ASP A 153 -14.94 1.28 -20.38
N TYR A 154 -15.99 0.96 -21.15
CA TYR A 154 -17.35 1.43 -20.88
C TYR A 154 -17.89 0.83 -19.58
N LEU A 155 -17.72 -0.47 -19.34
CA LEU A 155 -18.12 -1.13 -18.09
C LEU A 155 -17.37 -0.56 -16.89
N ASP A 156 -16.06 -0.35 -17.03
CA ASP A 156 -15.19 0.21 -15.98
C ASP A 156 -15.58 1.65 -15.63
N LYS A 157 -15.90 2.49 -16.62
CA LYS A 157 -16.38 3.87 -16.40
C LYS A 157 -17.79 3.94 -15.86
N ARG A 158 -18.66 2.98 -16.21
CA ARG A 158 -20.04 2.89 -15.71
C ARG A 158 -20.03 2.63 -14.20
N ASN A 159 -19.12 1.78 -13.73
CA ASN A 159 -19.00 1.38 -12.34
C ASN A 159 -18.29 2.46 -11.49
N LYS A 160 -19.07 3.40 -10.92
CA LYS A 160 -18.57 4.48 -10.04
C LYS A 160 -17.73 4.01 -8.83
N ASN A 161 -17.83 2.73 -8.46
CA ASN A 161 -17.09 2.13 -7.34
C ASN A 161 -15.94 1.20 -7.76
N SER A 162 -15.71 0.98 -9.07
CA SER A 162 -14.61 0.26 -9.78
C SER A 162 -13.95 -1.02 -9.19
N GLU A 163 -14.28 -1.48 -7.99
CA GLU A 163 -13.56 -2.52 -7.23
C GLU A 163 -14.43 -3.75 -6.89
N ILE A 164 -15.69 -3.84 -7.36
CA ILE A 164 -16.65 -4.87 -6.92
C ILE A 164 -17.15 -5.80 -8.06
N GLU A 165 -17.00 -5.42 -9.33
CA GLU A 165 -17.50 -6.21 -10.46
C GLU A 165 -16.43 -7.20 -10.97
N SER A 166 -16.70 -8.49 -10.83
CA SER A 166 -15.75 -9.54 -11.22
C SER A 166 -15.55 -9.62 -12.74
N LYS A 167 -14.41 -10.16 -13.17
CA LYS A 167 -14.13 -10.35 -14.61
C LYS A 167 -15.19 -11.24 -15.28
N GLU A 168 -15.65 -12.26 -14.58
CA GLU A 168 -16.66 -13.20 -15.05
C GLU A 168 -18.00 -12.52 -15.31
N LEU A 169 -18.37 -11.51 -14.51
CA LEU A 169 -19.57 -10.71 -14.74
C LEU A 169 -19.42 -9.84 -15.99
N LYS A 170 -18.25 -9.22 -16.20
CA LYS A 170 -17.96 -8.45 -17.43
C LYS A 170 -17.96 -9.34 -18.67
N ASP A 171 -17.43 -10.56 -18.56
CA ASP A 171 -17.49 -11.57 -19.61
C ASP A 171 -18.96 -11.93 -19.92
N PHE A 172 -19.81 -12.11 -18.91
CA PHE A 172 -21.23 -12.39 -19.10
C PHE A 172 -22.01 -11.21 -19.71
N GLU A 173 -21.75 -9.99 -19.27
CA GLU A 173 -22.31 -8.78 -19.88
C GLU A 173 -21.89 -8.62 -21.34
N THR A 174 -20.65 -8.99 -21.67
CA THR A 174 -20.15 -9.02 -23.05
C THR A 174 -20.95 -10.01 -23.90
N ILE A 175 -21.22 -11.19 -23.35
CA ILE A 175 -22.06 -12.21 -24.00
C ILE A 175 -23.47 -11.68 -24.28
N LEU A 176 -24.06 -10.96 -23.32
CA LEU A 176 -25.39 -10.37 -23.48
C LEU A 176 -25.38 -9.21 -24.49
N GLU A 177 -24.37 -8.33 -24.43
CA GLU A 177 -24.23 -7.18 -25.32
C GLU A 177 -24.14 -7.63 -26.77
N PHE A 178 -23.30 -8.63 -27.06
CA PHE A 178 -23.04 -9.10 -28.42
C PHE A 178 -23.92 -10.28 -28.83
N ASN A 179 -24.85 -10.73 -27.98
CA ASN A 179 -25.80 -11.84 -28.25
C ASN A 179 -25.08 -13.15 -28.62
N LEU A 180 -24.04 -13.50 -27.84
CA LEU A 180 -23.15 -14.62 -28.13
C LEU A 180 -23.67 -15.92 -27.52
N LEU A 181 -24.66 -16.53 -28.17
CA LEU A 181 -25.23 -17.79 -27.70
C LEU A 181 -24.32 -18.97 -28.08
N ASP A 182 -23.74 -19.62 -27.07
CA ASP A 182 -23.07 -20.92 -27.19
C ASP A 182 -24.05 -22.02 -26.72
N THR A 183 -24.54 -22.81 -27.68
CA THR A 183 -25.54 -23.87 -27.46
C THR A 183 -24.97 -25.08 -26.70
N ASP A 184 -23.65 -25.20 -26.57
CA ASP A 184 -22.99 -26.19 -25.72
C ASP A 184 -22.89 -25.71 -24.26
N VAL A 185 -23.13 -24.41 -24.00
CA VAL A 185 -23.11 -23.82 -22.65
C VAL A 185 -24.53 -23.58 -22.14
N ILE A 186 -25.39 -22.95 -22.96
CA ILE A 186 -26.81 -22.73 -22.67
C ILE A 186 -27.62 -23.75 -23.46
N GLU A 187 -27.70 -24.94 -22.88
CA GLU A 187 -28.47 -26.07 -23.39
C GLU A 187 -29.97 -25.91 -23.05
N GLU A 188 -30.82 -26.66 -23.75
CA GLU A 188 -32.29 -26.69 -23.60
C GLU A 188 -33.05 -25.48 -24.15
N LYS A 189 -34.21 -25.77 -24.77
CA LYS A 189 -35.04 -24.75 -25.44
C LYS A 189 -35.50 -23.64 -24.48
N GLU A 190 -35.76 -23.98 -23.22
CA GLU A 190 -36.22 -23.03 -22.22
C GLU A 190 -35.13 -22.03 -21.83
N ASN A 191 -33.90 -22.48 -21.57
CA ASN A 191 -32.80 -21.59 -21.21
C ASN A 191 -32.37 -20.71 -22.39
N ILE A 192 -32.45 -21.22 -23.62
CA ILE A 192 -32.24 -20.42 -24.84
C ILE A 192 -33.27 -19.28 -24.94
N GLU A 193 -34.53 -19.54 -24.59
CA GLU A 193 -35.56 -18.51 -24.58
C GLU A 193 -35.34 -17.47 -23.46
N ARG A 194 -34.96 -17.93 -22.26
CA ARG A 194 -34.55 -17.04 -21.15
C ARG A 194 -33.38 -16.15 -21.54
N PHE A 195 -32.35 -16.72 -22.20
CA PHE A 195 -31.19 -15.97 -22.67
C PHE A 195 -31.58 -14.91 -23.70
N LYS A 196 -32.39 -15.25 -24.70
CA LYS A 196 -32.86 -14.28 -25.71
C LYS A 196 -33.66 -13.13 -25.09
N ASN A 197 -34.51 -13.43 -24.11
CA ASN A 197 -35.25 -12.41 -23.38
C ASN A 197 -34.28 -11.52 -22.57
N LEU A 198 -33.33 -12.11 -21.86
CA LEU A 198 -32.34 -11.37 -21.08
C LEU A 198 -31.47 -10.46 -21.96
N VAL A 199 -31.02 -10.92 -23.14
CA VAL A 199 -30.29 -10.09 -24.13
C VAL A 199 -31.11 -8.86 -24.52
N LYS A 200 -32.41 -9.04 -24.80
CA LYS A 200 -33.30 -7.93 -25.16
C LYS A 200 -33.42 -6.93 -24.00
N ILE A 201 -33.65 -7.42 -22.79
CA ILE A 201 -33.79 -6.58 -21.58
C ILE A 201 -32.49 -5.84 -21.29
N TYR A 202 -31.36 -6.57 -21.22
CA TYR A 202 -30.05 -6.00 -20.94
C TYR A 202 -29.71 -4.86 -21.91
N ARG A 203 -29.90 -5.05 -23.22
CA ARG A 203 -29.58 -4.00 -24.21
C ARG A 203 -30.44 -2.75 -24.08
N ILE A 204 -31.70 -2.88 -23.68
CA ILE A 204 -32.58 -1.73 -23.43
C ILE A 204 -32.10 -0.97 -22.19
N TYR A 205 -31.74 -1.69 -21.12
CA TYR A 205 -31.50 -1.08 -19.81
C TYR A 205 -30.03 -0.86 -19.43
N LYS A 206 -29.05 -1.38 -20.19
CA LYS A 206 -27.61 -1.34 -19.85
C LYS A 206 -27.05 0.05 -19.56
N ASN A 207 -27.61 1.07 -20.20
CA ASN A 207 -27.18 2.46 -20.03
C ASN A 207 -27.69 3.06 -18.71
N TYR A 208 -28.67 2.41 -18.07
CA TYR A 208 -29.27 2.80 -16.80
C TYR A 208 -28.79 1.90 -15.66
N ILE A 209 -27.91 0.93 -15.92
CA ILE A 209 -27.24 0.16 -14.88
C ILE A 209 -26.05 0.98 -14.38
N SER A 210 -25.94 1.16 -13.08
CA SER A 210 -24.77 1.77 -12.42
C SER A 210 -23.65 0.74 -12.23
N CYS A 211 -23.97 -0.43 -11.70
CA CYS A 211 -23.01 -1.54 -11.55
C CYS A 211 -23.73 -2.88 -11.40
N ILE A 212 -23.06 -3.97 -11.76
CA ILE A 212 -23.44 -5.34 -11.40
C ILE A 212 -22.34 -5.91 -10.52
N TYR A 213 -22.68 -6.56 -9.42
CA TYR A 213 -21.67 -7.18 -8.56
C TYR A 213 -22.16 -8.47 -7.93
N GLN A 214 -21.21 -9.31 -7.56
CA GLN A 214 -21.45 -10.60 -6.91
C GLN A 214 -21.22 -10.46 -5.41
N GLU A 215 -22.23 -10.79 -4.62
CA GLU A 215 -22.14 -10.90 -3.18
C GLU A 215 -22.08 -12.38 -2.78
N ASN A 216 -20.95 -12.78 -2.20
CA ASN A 216 -20.74 -14.15 -1.74
C ASN A 216 -20.91 -14.21 -0.22
N THR A 217 -21.90 -14.99 0.21
CA THR A 217 -22.06 -15.40 1.61
C THR A 217 -21.72 -16.88 1.76
N MET A 218 -21.48 -17.33 2.99
CA MET A 218 -21.20 -18.73 3.32
C MET A 218 -22.24 -19.75 2.79
N TYR A 219 -23.45 -19.30 2.43
CA TYR A 219 -24.56 -20.17 2.01
C TYR A 219 -25.11 -19.85 0.62
N LYS A 220 -24.73 -18.72 0.02
CA LYS A 220 -25.35 -18.24 -1.22
C LYS A 220 -24.45 -17.24 -1.93
N THR A 221 -24.36 -17.40 -3.25
CA THR A 221 -23.90 -16.37 -4.19
C THR A 221 -25.14 -15.63 -4.73
N GLU A 222 -25.12 -14.31 -4.63
CA GLU A 222 -26.20 -13.43 -5.09
C GLU A 222 -25.65 -12.39 -6.06
N ILE A 223 -26.34 -12.19 -7.19
CA ILE A 223 -25.94 -11.17 -8.17
C ILE A 223 -26.85 -9.96 -7.99
N ASN A 224 -26.23 -8.84 -7.61
CA ASN A 224 -26.91 -7.58 -7.38
C ASN A 224 -26.73 -6.66 -8.59
N ILE A 225 -27.84 -6.08 -9.08
CA ILE A 225 -27.85 -5.10 -10.16
C ILE A 225 -28.34 -3.78 -9.60
N VAL A 226 -27.51 -2.74 -9.68
CA VAL A 226 -27.81 -1.39 -9.21
C VAL A 226 -28.11 -0.50 -10.41
N PHE A 227 -29.19 0.27 -10.35
CA PHE A 227 -29.62 1.16 -11.42
C PHE A 227 -29.31 2.64 -11.10
N ASP A 228 -28.95 3.42 -12.13
CA ASP A 228 -28.85 4.89 -12.06
C ASP A 228 -30.25 5.50 -12.16
N ILE A 229 -30.89 5.67 -11.00
CA ILE A 229 -32.28 6.13 -10.91
C ILE A 229 -32.43 7.56 -11.46
N GLU A 230 -31.46 8.44 -11.21
CA GLU A 230 -31.49 9.81 -11.74
C GLU A 230 -31.47 9.82 -13.27
N LYS A 231 -30.69 8.92 -13.88
CA LYS A 231 -30.68 8.75 -15.33
C LYS A 231 -32.00 8.18 -15.88
N ILE A 232 -32.68 7.32 -15.13
CA ILE A 232 -34.02 6.82 -15.46
C ILE A 232 -35.04 7.96 -15.40
N ILE A 233 -35.04 8.76 -14.32
CA ILE A 233 -35.94 9.91 -14.17
C ILE A 233 -35.72 10.90 -15.31
N SER A 234 -34.46 11.26 -15.60
CA SER A 234 -34.13 12.14 -16.72
C SER A 234 -34.59 11.58 -18.07
N SER A 235 -34.58 10.26 -18.26
CA SER A 235 -35.11 9.60 -19.46
C SER A 235 -36.63 9.74 -19.59
N ILE A 236 -37.36 9.65 -18.48
CA ILE A 236 -38.82 9.83 -18.42
C ILE A 236 -39.18 11.28 -18.74
N GLU A 237 -38.53 12.23 -18.05
CA GLU A 237 -38.74 13.67 -18.24
C GLU A 237 -38.40 14.11 -19.68
N SER A 238 -37.38 13.51 -20.29
CA SER A 238 -36.99 13.77 -21.68
C SER A 238 -37.80 13.01 -22.73
N LYS A 239 -38.87 12.29 -22.34
CA LYS A 239 -39.80 11.58 -23.23
C LYS A 239 -39.13 10.52 -24.11
N LYS A 240 -38.07 9.88 -23.63
CA LYS A 240 -37.49 8.74 -24.35
C LYS A 240 -38.42 7.53 -24.24
N GLU A 241 -38.45 6.70 -25.29
CA GLU A 241 -39.46 5.65 -25.43
C GLU A 241 -39.33 4.51 -24.40
N GLU A 242 -38.19 4.37 -23.73
CA GLU A 242 -37.87 3.22 -22.87
C GLU A 242 -38.61 3.21 -21.52
N PHE A 243 -39.07 4.36 -21.03
CA PHE A 243 -39.77 4.48 -19.74
C PHE A 243 -40.99 5.40 -19.86
N TYR A 244 -42.14 4.93 -19.37
CA TYR A 244 -43.36 5.74 -19.35
C TYR A 244 -43.58 6.45 -18.01
N GLY A 245 -43.24 5.78 -16.90
CA GLY A 245 -43.18 6.39 -15.58
C GLY A 245 -42.40 5.53 -14.59
N ILE A 246 -42.14 6.08 -13.41
CA ILE A 246 -41.46 5.39 -12.30
C ILE A 246 -42.17 5.70 -10.99
N GLU A 247 -42.39 4.67 -10.17
CA GLU A 247 -42.83 4.79 -8.78
C GLU A 247 -41.61 4.64 -7.87
N ILE A 248 -41.41 5.62 -6.98
CA ILE A 248 -40.32 5.69 -6.02
C ILE A 248 -40.93 5.80 -4.61
N LEU A 249 -40.59 4.85 -3.74
CA LEU A 249 -41.00 4.91 -2.34
C LEU A 249 -40.15 5.94 -1.59
N TYR A 250 -40.69 6.48 -0.50
CA TYR A 250 -39.97 7.39 0.38
C TYR A 250 -39.69 6.70 1.71
N LYS A 251 -38.45 6.85 2.21
CA LYS A 251 -38.11 6.55 3.60
C LYS A 251 -38.87 7.50 4.51
N ASP A 252 -38.98 7.16 5.79
CA ASP A 252 -39.64 8.03 6.77
C ASP A 252 -39.07 9.46 6.70
N ASN A 253 -39.95 10.43 6.46
CA ASN A 253 -39.59 11.82 6.20
C ASN A 253 -40.55 12.79 6.91
N GLU A 254 -40.04 13.99 7.20
CA GLU A 254 -40.78 15.08 7.86
C GLU A 254 -41.97 15.61 7.05
N PHE A 255 -42.00 15.34 5.74
CA PHE A 255 -43.06 15.79 4.84
C PHE A 255 -44.26 14.83 4.80
N GLY A 256 -44.14 13.64 5.42
CA GLY A 256 -45.20 12.63 5.43
C GLY A 256 -45.46 12.00 4.06
N ILE A 257 -44.53 12.06 3.12
CA ILE A 257 -44.67 11.46 1.78
C ILE A 257 -44.38 9.96 1.88
N GLU A 258 -45.25 9.11 1.34
CA GLU A 258 -45.02 7.66 1.26
C GLU A 258 -44.36 7.25 -0.05
N LYS A 259 -44.77 7.87 -1.16
CA LYS A 259 -44.26 7.56 -2.49
C LYS A 259 -44.53 8.68 -3.48
N GLU A 260 -43.77 8.65 -4.57
CA GLU A 260 -43.90 9.54 -5.72
C GLU A 260 -44.02 8.71 -7.01
N GLU A 261 -44.92 9.10 -7.90
CA GLU A 261 -44.96 8.61 -9.28
C GLU A 261 -44.54 9.73 -10.22
N ILE A 262 -43.52 9.49 -11.04
CA ILE A 262 -42.96 10.45 -11.98
C ILE A 262 -43.32 9.98 -13.39
N TYR A 263 -43.97 10.87 -14.15
CA TYR A 263 -44.33 10.68 -15.55
C TYR A 263 -43.65 11.77 -16.39
N ASP A 264 -43.77 11.66 -17.71
CA ASP A 264 -43.17 12.59 -18.66
C ASP A 264 -43.72 14.03 -18.63
N ASN A 265 -44.82 14.26 -17.89
CA ASN A 265 -45.52 15.54 -17.85
C ASN A 265 -46.04 15.92 -16.45
N LYS A 266 -45.85 15.07 -15.44
CA LYS A 266 -46.36 15.29 -14.08
C LYS A 266 -45.69 14.39 -13.04
N ASN A 267 -45.68 14.86 -11.80
CA ASN A 267 -45.34 14.07 -10.62
C ASN A 267 -46.54 13.97 -9.69
N ILE A 268 -46.78 12.79 -9.12
CA ILE A 268 -47.86 12.54 -8.17
C ILE A 268 -47.26 12.10 -6.83
N PHE A 269 -47.46 12.89 -5.78
CA PHE A 269 -47.03 12.57 -4.42
C PHE A 269 -48.19 12.00 -3.61
N TYR A 270 -47.93 10.89 -2.91
CA TYR A 270 -48.86 10.24 -2.01
C TYR A 270 -48.39 10.43 -0.57
N TYR A 271 -49.26 10.90 0.31
CA TYR A 271 -48.94 11.21 1.71
C TYR A 271 -49.56 10.20 2.67
N LYS A 272 -48.91 10.01 3.84
CA LYS A 272 -49.33 9.09 4.92
C LYS A 272 -50.73 9.37 5.46
N ASN A 273 -51.20 10.61 5.34
CA ASN A 273 -52.54 11.03 5.75
C ASN A 273 -53.62 10.68 4.71
N GLY A 274 -53.25 10.09 3.57
CA GLY A 274 -54.13 9.74 2.46
C GLY A 274 -54.25 10.80 1.37
N ASP A 275 -53.57 11.95 1.50
CA ASP A 275 -53.60 13.00 0.48
C ASP A 275 -52.81 12.58 -0.77
N ILE A 276 -53.33 12.97 -1.94
CA ILE A 276 -52.68 12.77 -3.25
C ILE A 276 -52.53 14.13 -3.92
N VAL A 277 -51.29 14.53 -4.21
CA VAL A 277 -50.97 15.83 -4.81
C VAL A 277 -50.30 15.61 -6.16
N GLU A 278 -50.97 16.06 -7.23
CA GLU A 278 -50.44 16.07 -8.59
C GLU A 278 -49.79 17.43 -8.90
N HIS A 279 -48.57 17.39 -9.43
CA HIS A 279 -47.83 18.55 -9.91
C HIS A 279 -47.55 18.39 -11.40
N GLY A 280 -48.20 19.20 -12.24
CA GLY A 280 -47.94 19.24 -13.68
C GLY A 280 -46.86 20.27 -14.05
N ASP A 281 -46.27 20.12 -15.23
CA ASP A 281 -45.35 21.11 -15.79
C ASP A 281 -46.05 22.47 -15.97
N GLY A 282 -45.77 23.38 -15.02
CA GLY A 282 -46.16 24.79 -15.07
C GLY A 282 -47.26 25.17 -14.08
N ILE A 283 -46.88 25.49 -12.84
CA ILE A 283 -47.29 26.68 -12.06
C ILE A 283 -46.44 26.72 -10.79
N SER A 284 -45.68 27.80 -10.65
CA SER A 284 -45.05 28.22 -9.40
C SER A 284 -46.12 28.51 -8.35
N GLY A 285 -46.31 27.62 -7.37
CA GLY A 285 -47.28 27.78 -6.29
C GLY A 285 -46.62 27.59 -4.92
N SER A 286 -46.61 28.65 -4.12
CA SER A 286 -46.10 28.75 -2.76
C SER A 286 -46.64 27.68 -1.80
N PHE A 287 -45.76 27.01 -1.06
CA PHE A 287 -46.09 26.19 0.11
C PHE A 287 -46.54 27.10 1.27
N ASN A 288 -47.80 26.98 1.70
CA ASN A 288 -48.24 27.44 3.01
C ASN A 288 -48.48 26.20 3.88
N ILE A 289 -47.56 25.93 4.81
CA ILE A 289 -47.75 24.94 5.87
C ILE A 289 -48.35 25.67 7.06
N SER A 290 -49.63 25.43 7.34
CA SER A 290 -50.20 25.74 8.65
C SER A 290 -49.78 24.64 9.62
N ASN A 291 -48.76 24.92 10.42
CA ASN A 291 -48.43 24.16 11.62
C ASN A 291 -49.61 24.21 12.58
N GLU A 292 -50.25 23.07 12.84
CA GLU A 292 -50.77 22.73 14.17
C GLU A 292 -51.21 21.27 14.24
N LYS A 293 -50.57 20.52 15.15
CA LYS A 293 -50.86 19.15 15.63
C LYS A 293 -50.15 17.99 14.91
N VAL A 294 -48.87 17.81 15.21
CA VAL A 294 -48.35 16.47 15.53
C VAL A 294 -47.62 16.59 16.87
N LYS A 295 -48.18 15.96 17.91
CA LYS A 295 -47.70 16.03 19.29
C LYS A 295 -46.91 14.77 19.61
N LYS A 296 -45.65 14.95 20.03
CA LYS A 296 -44.86 14.15 21.00
C LYS A 296 -44.57 12.66 20.76
N GLU A 297 -45.28 11.94 19.89
CA GLU A 297 -45.04 10.49 19.71
C GLU A 297 -43.97 10.17 18.65
N ASP A 298 -43.75 11.05 17.66
CA ASP A 298 -42.78 10.83 16.57
C ASP A 298 -41.36 11.31 16.91
N GLU A 299 -41.20 12.33 17.78
CA GLU A 299 -39.89 12.75 18.31
C GLU A 299 -39.24 11.61 19.13
N GLU A 300 -40.04 10.91 19.94
CA GLU A 300 -39.58 9.75 20.72
C GLU A 300 -39.17 8.56 19.82
N LYS A 301 -39.75 8.36 18.64
CA LYS A 301 -39.43 7.23 17.74
C LYS A 301 -38.17 7.46 16.90
N ILE A 302 -37.91 8.72 16.53
CA ILE A 302 -36.70 9.12 15.80
C ILE A 302 -35.48 9.13 16.73
N GLU A 303 -35.63 9.55 17.99
CA GLU A 303 -34.60 9.36 19.03
C GLU A 303 -34.37 7.87 19.36
N LYS A 304 -35.42 7.05 19.47
CA LYS A 304 -35.36 5.60 19.79
C LYS A 304 -34.52 4.75 18.82
N ASN A 305 -34.31 5.15 17.57
CA ASN A 305 -33.46 4.40 16.63
C ASN A 305 -31.99 4.90 16.61
N SER A 306 -31.73 6.09 17.16
CA SER A 306 -30.40 6.70 17.20
C SER A 306 -29.49 6.07 18.25
N LEU A 307 -30.02 5.72 19.42
CA LEU A 307 -29.25 5.18 20.55
C LEU A 307 -28.73 3.76 20.27
N LEU A 308 -29.56 2.89 19.69
CA LEU A 308 -29.12 1.55 19.27
C LEU A 308 -28.03 1.65 18.21
N LYS A 309 -28.24 2.49 17.19
CA LYS A 309 -27.25 2.73 16.14
C LYS A 309 -25.93 3.25 16.69
N TYR A 310 -25.98 4.18 17.65
CA TYR A 310 -24.78 4.71 18.32
C TYR A 310 -23.90 3.60 18.91
N TYR A 311 -24.49 2.69 19.69
CA TYR A 311 -23.73 1.60 20.32
C TYR A 311 -23.21 0.58 19.30
N LEU A 312 -23.97 0.25 18.26
CA LEU A 312 -23.51 -0.69 17.24
C LEU A 312 -22.42 -0.11 16.33
N SER A 313 -22.46 1.20 16.07
CA SER A 313 -21.57 1.89 15.12
C SER A 313 -20.39 2.63 15.78
N ILE A 314 -20.18 2.51 17.09
CA ILE A 314 -19.20 3.34 17.80
C ILE A 314 -17.76 3.20 17.25
N GLU A 315 -17.34 1.99 16.86
CA GLU A 315 -16.01 1.78 16.26
C GLU A 315 -15.99 2.07 14.75
N LYS A 316 -17.14 2.00 14.08
CA LYS A 316 -17.27 2.48 12.69
C LYS A 316 -17.03 3.98 12.61
N GLU A 317 -17.66 4.75 13.49
CA GLU A 317 -17.48 6.20 13.56
C GLU A 317 -16.06 6.57 13.98
N ARG A 318 -15.47 5.85 14.95
CA ARG A 318 -14.13 6.18 15.48
C ARG A 318 -12.98 5.77 14.56
N ILE A 319 -13.04 4.58 13.97
CA ILE A 319 -11.89 3.95 13.29
C ILE A 319 -12.27 3.21 11.99
N ASN A 320 -13.50 3.36 11.50
CA ASN A 320 -13.99 2.81 10.23
C ASN A 320 -13.89 1.28 10.10
N ILE A 321 -14.38 0.55 11.10
CA ILE A 321 -14.57 -0.91 11.00
C ILE A 321 -16.06 -1.27 10.97
N ASP A 322 -16.41 -2.54 10.70
CA ASP A 322 -17.82 -2.92 10.60
C ASP A 322 -18.58 -2.72 11.92
N ASP A 323 -19.87 -2.44 11.78
CA ASP A 323 -20.82 -2.36 12.89
C ASP A 323 -20.79 -3.64 13.74
N TYR A 324 -20.98 -3.48 15.04
CA TYR A 324 -21.22 -4.60 15.93
C TYR A 324 -22.59 -5.23 15.63
N ARG A 325 -22.66 -6.55 15.74
CA ARG A 325 -23.93 -7.27 15.65
C ARG A 325 -24.77 -6.98 16.90
N GLU A 326 -26.08 -6.77 16.71
CA GLU A 326 -27.02 -6.47 17.80
C GLU A 326 -26.96 -7.50 18.94
N ASN A 327 -26.72 -8.78 18.62
CA ASN A 327 -26.60 -9.85 19.61
C ASN A 327 -25.52 -9.60 20.66
N ARG A 328 -24.54 -8.74 20.40
CA ARG A 328 -23.54 -8.30 21.38
C ARG A 328 -24.18 -7.65 22.61
N LEU A 329 -25.19 -6.80 22.40
CA LEU A 329 -25.91 -6.14 23.49
C LEU A 329 -26.83 -7.11 24.24
N LEU A 330 -27.19 -8.24 23.63
CA LEU A 330 -28.18 -9.20 24.15
C LEU A 330 -27.56 -10.40 24.86
N ASP A 331 -26.28 -10.71 24.62
CA ASP A 331 -25.58 -11.83 25.24
C ASP A 331 -24.87 -11.38 26.53
N PRO A 332 -25.19 -11.96 27.70
CA PRO A 332 -24.54 -11.62 28.98
C PRO A 332 -23.03 -11.90 28.99
N ASN A 333 -22.52 -12.78 28.12
CA ASN A 333 -21.10 -13.08 27.98
C ASN A 333 -20.40 -12.16 26.97
N ALA A 334 -21.13 -11.44 26.11
CA ALA A 334 -20.55 -10.54 25.12
C ALA A 334 -20.62 -9.08 25.58
N GLY A 335 -21.79 -8.57 25.93
CA GLY A 335 -22.06 -7.19 26.36
C GLY A 335 -21.35 -6.08 25.56
N HIS A 336 -21.43 -4.84 26.06
CA HIS A 336 -20.79 -3.68 25.42
C HIS A 336 -19.99 -2.85 26.45
N TRP A 337 -18.76 -2.47 26.10
CA TRP A 337 -17.85 -1.72 26.99
C TRP A 337 -18.37 -0.33 27.32
N ASP A 338 -18.88 0.37 26.30
CA ASP A 338 -19.29 1.77 26.43
C ASP A 338 -20.75 1.95 26.90
N LEU A 339 -21.49 0.85 27.14
CA LEU A 339 -22.91 0.92 27.51
C LEU A 339 -23.10 1.47 28.94
N LYS A 340 -23.69 2.66 29.01
CA LYS A 340 -24.01 3.35 30.27
C LYS A 340 -25.26 2.77 30.92
N ASP A 341 -25.33 2.81 32.25
CA ASP A 341 -26.50 2.34 33.00
C ASP A 341 -27.76 3.15 32.69
N GLU A 342 -27.61 4.46 32.45
CA GLU A 342 -28.69 5.39 32.09
C GLU A 342 -29.38 4.99 30.78
N ASP A 343 -28.62 4.47 29.81
CA ASP A 343 -29.11 4.12 28.48
C ASP A 343 -29.73 2.71 28.43
N LYS A 344 -29.52 1.88 29.47
CA LYS A 344 -29.99 0.48 29.49
C LYS A 344 -31.50 0.37 29.45
N GLU A 345 -32.22 1.23 30.17
CA GLU A 345 -33.69 1.16 30.20
C GLU A 345 -34.29 1.49 28.84
N GLU A 346 -33.74 2.51 28.17
CA GLU A 346 -34.19 2.92 26.85
C GLU A 346 -33.86 1.86 25.80
N LEU A 347 -32.63 1.33 25.78
CA LEU A 347 -32.25 0.24 24.87
C LEU A 347 -33.09 -1.02 25.09
N GLN A 348 -33.45 -1.35 26.33
CA GLN A 348 -34.34 -2.47 26.61
C GLN A 348 -35.74 -2.26 26.04
N LYS A 349 -36.25 -1.02 26.06
CA LYS A 349 -37.52 -0.66 25.42
C LYS A 349 -37.43 -0.74 23.89
N ILE A 350 -36.30 -0.30 23.32
CA ILE A 350 -36.05 -0.33 21.86
C ILE A 350 -35.98 -1.78 21.35
N ILE A 351 -35.17 -2.63 22.00
CA ILE A 351 -34.90 -3.99 21.53
C ILE A 351 -35.95 -5.00 22.02
N GLY A 352 -36.72 -4.65 23.07
CA GLY A 352 -37.70 -5.54 23.69
C GLY A 352 -37.07 -6.71 24.46
N LYS A 353 -35.76 -6.64 24.75
CA LYS A 353 -34.98 -7.66 25.46
C LYS A 353 -34.00 -6.99 26.42
N LYS A 354 -33.57 -7.72 27.44
CA LYS A 354 -32.54 -7.26 28.38
C LYS A 354 -31.23 -6.99 27.63
N VAL A 355 -30.61 -5.84 27.89
CA VAL A 355 -29.28 -5.50 27.38
C VAL A 355 -28.20 -5.63 28.45
N TYR A 356 -26.97 -5.91 28.03
CA TYR A 356 -25.85 -6.20 28.91
C TYR A 356 -24.65 -5.30 28.61
N SER A 357 -24.13 -4.65 29.65
CA SER A 357 -22.82 -4.00 29.61
C SER A 357 -21.73 -5.04 29.89
N ARG A 358 -20.50 -4.77 29.45
CA ARG A 358 -19.34 -5.62 29.75
C ARG A 358 -18.23 -4.80 30.37
N ASP A 359 -17.72 -5.26 31.51
CA ASP A 359 -16.51 -4.68 32.10
C ASP A 359 -15.30 -5.02 31.21
N PRO A 360 -14.62 -4.01 30.62
CA PRO A 360 -13.47 -4.26 29.76
C PRO A 360 -12.34 -5.03 30.44
N LYS A 361 -12.25 -5.00 31.78
CA LYS A 361 -11.26 -5.79 32.55
C LYS A 361 -11.40 -7.29 32.30
N SER A 362 -12.61 -7.75 31.97
CA SER A 362 -12.89 -9.16 31.66
C SER A 362 -12.40 -9.57 30.27
N ASP A 363 -12.04 -8.61 29.40
CA ASP A 363 -11.55 -8.85 28.05
C ASP A 363 -10.03 -8.69 27.91
N VAL A 364 -9.32 -8.48 29.01
CA VAL A 364 -7.86 -8.46 29.00
C VAL A 364 -7.34 -9.87 28.68
N ASN A 365 -6.65 -10.00 27.55
CA ASN A 365 -5.95 -11.21 27.16
C ASN A 365 -4.76 -11.42 28.12
N GLN A 366 -4.95 -12.19 29.19
CA GLN A 366 -3.91 -12.45 30.19
C GLN A 366 -2.74 -13.18 29.54
N GLY A 367 -1.56 -12.56 29.52
CA GLY A 367 -0.37 -13.08 28.84
C GLY A 367 -0.35 -12.86 27.32
N GLY A 368 -1.33 -12.12 26.78
CA GLY A 368 -1.37 -11.74 25.38
C GLY A 368 -0.28 -10.72 25.03
N ILE A 369 0.42 -10.96 23.93
CA ILE A 369 1.56 -10.15 23.48
C ILE A 369 1.33 -9.73 22.03
N VAL A 370 1.71 -8.50 21.69
CA VAL A 370 1.62 -7.94 20.34
C VAL A 370 3.00 -7.56 19.84
N GLY A 371 3.34 -8.00 18.63
CA GLY A 371 4.49 -7.52 17.86
C GLY A 371 4.03 -6.55 16.78
N ILE A 372 4.64 -5.37 16.72
CA ILE A 372 4.34 -4.33 15.73
C ILE A 372 5.62 -4.05 14.94
N ASP A 373 5.58 -4.37 13.65
CA ASP A 373 6.58 -3.91 12.70
C ASP A 373 6.10 -2.58 12.11
N PHE A 374 6.61 -1.48 12.65
CA PHE A 374 6.34 -0.12 12.17
C PHE A 374 7.27 0.19 11.00
N GLY A 375 6.93 -0.27 9.80
CA GLY A 375 7.77 -0.12 8.61
C GLY A 375 7.58 1.21 7.88
N THR A 376 8.54 1.58 7.02
CA THR A 376 8.54 2.85 6.26
C THR A 376 7.35 2.96 5.32
N LYS A 377 7.02 1.88 4.59
CA LYS A 377 5.91 1.83 3.64
C LYS A 377 4.64 1.30 4.28
N SER A 378 4.77 0.32 5.15
CA SER A 378 3.65 -0.39 5.73
C SER A 378 3.94 -0.86 7.15
N THR A 379 2.88 -0.97 7.93
CA THR A 379 2.85 -1.45 9.31
C THR A 379 2.16 -2.80 9.36
N ILE A 380 2.77 -3.74 10.07
CA ILE A 380 2.28 -5.11 10.28
C ILE A 380 2.11 -5.35 11.77
N VAL A 381 1.01 -6.00 12.14
CA VAL A 381 0.73 -6.36 13.54
C VAL A 381 0.52 -7.86 13.64
N VAL A 382 1.23 -8.50 14.57
CA VAL A 382 0.99 -9.90 14.95
C VAL A 382 0.72 -9.99 16.44
N TYR A 383 0.03 -11.05 16.86
CA TYR A 383 -0.28 -11.26 18.27
C TYR A 383 -0.21 -12.73 18.66
N GLN A 384 0.06 -12.94 19.94
CA GLN A 384 -0.02 -14.22 20.63
C GLN A 384 -1.03 -14.09 21.77
N LYS A 385 -1.98 -15.03 21.89
CA LYS A 385 -2.93 -15.11 23.02
C LYS A 385 -2.43 -16.10 24.08
N ASP A 386 -3.28 -17.05 24.48
CA ASP A 386 -3.07 -18.07 25.51
C ASP A 386 -2.43 -19.36 24.97
N ARG A 387 -2.11 -19.40 23.69
CA ARG A 387 -1.53 -20.55 22.98
C ARG A 387 -0.22 -20.15 22.30
N ASN A 388 0.56 -21.15 21.89
CA ASN A 388 1.84 -20.94 21.18
C ASN A 388 1.69 -20.47 19.73
N ASN A 389 0.47 -20.35 19.20
CA ASN A 389 0.26 -19.81 17.86
C ASN A 389 0.37 -18.28 17.87
N ILE A 390 1.13 -17.77 16.91
CA ILE A 390 1.20 -16.36 16.57
C ILE A 390 0.37 -16.16 15.30
N LEU A 391 -0.41 -15.09 15.25
CA LEU A 391 -1.30 -14.76 14.13
C LEU A 391 -1.13 -13.31 13.72
N ALA A 392 -1.22 -13.03 12.42
CA ALA A 392 -1.31 -11.66 11.92
C ALA A 392 -2.69 -11.04 12.23
N MET A 393 -2.72 -9.72 12.41
CA MET A 393 -3.93 -8.96 12.72
C MET A 393 -4.27 -8.01 11.57
N ARG A 394 -5.52 -8.06 11.11
CA ARG A 394 -6.07 -7.06 10.17
C ARG A 394 -6.30 -5.75 10.90
N ILE A 395 -5.65 -4.70 10.44
CA ILE A 395 -5.71 -3.33 10.99
C ILE A 395 -5.99 -2.34 9.82
N GLY A 396 -6.08 -1.03 10.07
CA GLY A 396 -6.11 -0.02 8.98
C GLY A 396 -7.47 0.35 8.37
N GLY A 397 -8.59 0.08 9.06
CA GLY A 397 -9.88 0.72 8.75
C GLY A 397 -10.61 0.19 7.51
N ARG A 398 -10.26 -1.02 7.04
CA ARG A 398 -11.05 -1.77 6.06
C ARG A 398 -12.11 -2.61 6.77
N LEU A 399 -13.21 -2.88 6.09
CA LEU A 399 -14.27 -3.77 6.57
C LEU A 399 -13.68 -5.16 6.86
N LEU A 400 -13.98 -5.73 8.03
CA LEU A 400 -13.46 -7.05 8.44
C LEU A 400 -14.39 -8.18 7.98
N ASN A 401 -15.62 -7.85 7.59
CA ASN A 401 -16.62 -8.80 7.08
C ASN A 401 -16.45 -9.06 5.57
N LYS A 402 -15.22 -9.31 5.14
CA LYS A 402 -14.86 -9.79 3.80
C LYS A 402 -13.84 -10.92 3.90
N GLU A 403 -13.60 -11.60 2.78
CA GLU A 403 -12.51 -12.56 2.64
C GLU A 403 -11.16 -11.89 2.94
N VAL A 404 -10.25 -12.67 3.52
CA VAL A 404 -8.95 -12.18 3.99
C VAL A 404 -8.00 -12.13 2.81
N GLU A 405 -7.52 -10.94 2.49
CA GLU A 405 -6.47 -10.73 1.49
C GLU A 405 -5.11 -10.48 2.16
N ILE A 406 -4.01 -10.73 1.44
CA ILE A 406 -2.64 -10.51 1.97
C ILE A 406 -2.44 -9.04 2.33
N GLU A 407 -3.00 -8.13 1.53
CA GLU A 407 -2.92 -6.67 1.71
C GLU A 407 -3.66 -6.17 2.95
N ASP A 408 -4.54 -6.98 3.57
CA ASP A 408 -5.20 -6.60 4.82
C ASP A 408 -4.25 -6.70 6.03
N TYR A 409 -3.16 -7.47 5.89
CA TYR A 409 -2.11 -7.59 6.92
C TYR A 409 -0.96 -6.60 6.73
N GLU A 410 -0.85 -5.98 5.55
CA GLU A 410 0.18 -5.00 5.22
C GLU A 410 -0.46 -3.61 5.03
N ASN A 411 -0.43 -2.77 6.07
CA ASN A 411 -1.19 -1.53 6.09
C ASN A 411 -0.29 -0.33 5.79
N PRO A 412 -0.58 0.53 4.80
CA PRO A 412 0.24 1.69 4.51
C PRO A 412 0.53 2.53 5.76
N THR A 413 1.76 2.99 5.88
CA THR A 413 2.20 3.87 6.97
C THR A 413 1.87 5.32 6.61
N ALA A 414 0.57 5.60 6.46
CA ALA A 414 0.04 6.88 5.98
C ALA A 414 -1.02 7.45 6.94
N ILE A 415 -1.07 8.78 7.02
CA ILE A 415 -2.05 9.55 7.81
C ILE A 415 -2.54 10.76 7.00
N GLU A 416 -3.85 11.03 7.03
CA GLU A 416 -4.49 12.20 6.41
C GLU A 416 -5.17 13.05 7.48
N PHE A 417 -4.83 14.33 7.54
CA PHE A 417 -5.41 15.35 8.43
C PHE A 417 -6.54 16.09 7.72
N ARG A 418 -7.78 15.92 8.19
CA ARG A 418 -8.96 16.51 7.54
C ARG A 418 -9.56 17.65 8.34
N ASP A 419 -9.62 17.50 9.66
CA ASP A 419 -10.05 18.53 10.60
C ASP A 419 -9.29 18.37 11.91
N ILE A 420 -8.10 18.99 12.00
CA ILE A 420 -7.21 18.83 13.15
C ILE A 420 -7.86 19.41 14.41
N ALA A 421 -8.59 20.52 14.26
CA ALA A 421 -9.25 21.18 15.38
C ALA A 421 -10.35 20.31 15.99
N ASN A 422 -11.24 19.74 15.17
CA ASN A 422 -12.28 18.85 15.68
C ASN A 422 -11.70 17.53 16.21
N PHE A 423 -10.67 16.98 15.55
CA PHE A 423 -10.00 15.79 16.06
C PHE A 423 -9.46 16.00 17.48
N PHE A 424 -8.69 17.08 17.71
CA PHE A 424 -8.11 17.31 19.04
C PHE A 424 -9.14 17.70 20.09
N LYS A 425 -10.23 18.35 19.69
CA LYS A 425 -11.37 18.56 20.58
C LYS A 425 -11.86 17.21 21.11
N ASP A 426 -12.20 16.27 20.22
CA ASP A 426 -12.76 14.96 20.58
C ASP A 426 -11.71 14.04 21.23
N TYR A 427 -10.46 14.07 20.77
CA TYR A 427 -9.33 13.30 21.30
C TYR A 427 -9.00 13.68 22.76
N ASN A 428 -9.12 14.95 23.10
CA ASN A 428 -8.80 15.44 24.45
C ASN A 428 -9.96 15.32 25.45
N GLU A 429 -11.18 15.01 25.03
CA GLU A 429 -12.34 14.88 25.93
C GLU A 429 -12.17 13.76 26.98
N LYS A 430 -11.42 12.71 26.65
CA LYS A 430 -11.25 11.53 27.51
C LYS A 430 -9.81 11.05 27.54
N ILE A 431 -9.42 10.48 28.68
CA ILE A 431 -8.12 9.81 28.82
C ILE A 431 -8.05 8.49 28.03
N GLY A 432 -9.19 7.85 27.77
CA GLY A 432 -9.27 6.56 27.10
C GLY A 432 -10.49 6.42 26.21
N ARG A 433 -10.32 5.76 25.06
CA ARG A 433 -11.34 5.59 24.01
C ARG A 433 -12.12 6.89 23.75
N PRO A 434 -11.43 7.98 23.37
CA PRO A 434 -12.09 9.25 23.04
C PRO A 434 -13.04 9.10 21.86
N TYR A 435 -14.03 10.01 21.76
CA TYR A 435 -15.06 10.01 20.72
C TYR A 435 -14.60 10.62 19.40
N THR A 436 -13.34 10.36 19.02
CA THR A 436 -12.77 10.81 17.74
C THR A 436 -13.60 10.32 16.58
N LYS A 437 -13.58 11.05 15.45
CA LYS A 437 -14.24 10.61 14.23
C LYS A 437 -13.21 10.27 13.16
N TRP A 438 -13.42 9.17 12.47
CA TRP A 438 -12.60 8.76 11.33
C TRP A 438 -12.55 9.84 10.23
N GLN A 439 -13.62 10.62 10.10
CA GLN A 439 -13.70 11.68 9.10
C GLN A 439 -12.78 12.88 9.38
N ASP A 440 -12.28 13.02 10.61
CA ASP A 440 -11.39 14.13 11.01
C ASP A 440 -9.91 13.79 10.75
N ILE A 441 -9.51 12.53 10.99
CA ILE A 441 -8.20 11.98 10.63
C ILE A 441 -8.38 10.55 10.14
N THR A 442 -7.88 10.24 8.94
CA THR A 442 -7.86 8.86 8.41
C THR A 442 -6.42 8.33 8.38
N VAL A 443 -6.27 7.00 8.39
CA VAL A 443 -4.95 6.34 8.29
C VAL A 443 -4.94 5.21 7.27
N SER A 444 -3.74 4.71 6.97
CA SER A 444 -3.50 3.51 6.17
C SER A 444 -4.04 3.61 4.75
N HIS A 445 -4.81 2.60 4.30
CA HIS A 445 -5.25 2.47 2.92
C HIS A 445 -6.08 3.66 2.45
N THR A 446 -6.98 4.18 3.30
CA THR A 446 -7.79 5.37 2.96
C THR A 446 -6.94 6.61 2.76
N ALA A 447 -6.02 6.90 3.69
CA ALA A 447 -5.12 8.05 3.59
C ALA A 447 -4.21 7.94 2.36
N PHE A 448 -3.70 6.73 2.07
CA PHE A 448 -2.84 6.49 0.92
C PHE A 448 -3.59 6.65 -0.41
N SER A 449 -4.80 6.10 -0.56
CA SER A 449 -5.60 6.27 -1.78
C SER A 449 -6.01 7.71 -2.03
N ASN A 450 -6.32 8.47 -0.97
CA ASN A 450 -6.68 9.89 -1.08
C ASN A 450 -5.54 10.78 -1.61
N LEU A 451 -4.28 10.33 -1.52
CA LEU A 451 -3.13 11.03 -2.08
C LEU A 451 -3.24 11.20 -3.61
N PHE A 452 -3.81 10.22 -4.30
CA PHE A 452 -3.90 10.19 -5.76
C PHE A 452 -5.27 10.62 -6.30
N ASN A 453 -6.31 10.51 -5.47
CA ASN A 453 -7.70 10.84 -5.86
C ASN A 453 -8.09 12.30 -5.55
N GLY A 454 -7.23 13.05 -4.83
CA GLY A 454 -7.46 14.44 -4.46
C GLY A 454 -6.94 15.47 -5.47
N ASN A 455 -7.23 16.75 -5.24
CA ASN A 455 -6.55 17.84 -5.94
C ASN A 455 -5.12 18.04 -5.39
N SER A 456 -4.21 18.65 -6.18
CA SER A 456 -3.45 19.83 -5.74
C SER A 456 -3.38 20.02 -4.22
N GLU A 457 -4.31 20.88 -3.80
CA GLU A 457 -4.61 21.44 -2.47
C GLU A 457 -4.85 20.42 -1.34
N ASN A 458 -4.90 19.13 -1.65
CA ASN A 458 -4.99 18.04 -0.68
C ASN A 458 -3.67 17.33 -0.33
N PHE A 459 -2.62 17.39 -1.16
CA PHE A 459 -1.29 16.84 -0.84
C PHE A 459 -0.74 17.14 0.57
N ASP A 460 -0.68 18.40 1.01
CA ASP A 460 -0.11 18.81 2.31
C ASP A 460 -0.93 18.35 3.54
N SER A 461 -2.10 17.75 3.30
CA SER A 461 -2.91 17.13 4.35
C SER A 461 -2.51 15.68 4.63
N ILE A 462 -1.64 15.07 3.81
CA ILE A 462 -1.30 13.64 3.88
C ILE A 462 0.20 13.47 4.11
N ILE A 463 0.57 12.61 5.07
CA ILE A 463 1.95 12.18 5.28
C ILE A 463 2.04 10.66 5.11
N THR A 464 2.83 10.21 4.13
CA THR A 464 3.10 8.79 3.86
C THR A 464 4.48 8.32 4.33
N GLU A 465 5.32 9.25 4.80
CA GLU A 465 6.71 9.00 5.16
C GLU A 465 6.96 9.34 6.65
N ILE A 466 5.97 9.12 7.53
CA ILE A 466 6.05 9.49 8.95
C ILE A 466 7.24 8.83 9.67
N LYS A 467 7.62 7.59 9.31
CA LYS A 467 8.81 6.93 9.86
C LYS A 467 10.09 7.65 9.41
N GLN A 468 10.21 8.02 8.13
CA GLN A 468 11.38 8.74 7.62
C GLN A 468 11.53 10.13 8.21
N TRP A 469 10.42 10.82 8.49
CA TRP A 469 10.43 12.10 9.21
C TRP A 469 11.13 11.98 10.57
N THR A 470 10.96 10.85 11.29
CA THR A 470 11.64 10.66 12.59
C THR A 470 13.16 10.56 12.51
N ALA A 471 13.70 10.15 11.35
CA ALA A 471 15.13 10.01 11.11
C ALA A 471 15.76 11.25 10.47
N ASN A 472 14.96 12.19 9.96
CA ASN A 472 15.45 13.38 9.28
C ASN A 472 15.65 14.54 10.26
N LYS A 473 16.89 15.03 10.36
CA LYS A 473 17.27 16.13 11.26
C LYS A 473 17.15 17.53 10.65
N ASN A 474 16.88 17.63 9.34
CA ASN A 474 16.99 18.89 8.60
C ASN A 474 15.67 19.34 7.95
N ASN A 475 14.59 18.54 8.03
CA ASN A 475 13.33 18.84 7.37
C ASN A 475 12.20 19.09 8.37
N GLU A 476 11.71 20.32 8.39
CA GLU A 476 10.40 20.68 8.91
C GLU A 476 9.32 20.29 7.89
N ILE A 477 8.12 19.96 8.37
CA ILE A 477 6.97 19.63 7.53
C ILE A 477 5.85 20.61 7.84
N VAL A 478 5.32 21.27 6.82
CA VAL A 478 4.08 22.05 6.95
C VAL A 478 2.91 21.14 6.60
N ILE A 479 2.00 20.94 7.56
CA ILE A 479 0.72 20.27 7.32
C ILE A 479 -0.34 21.34 7.11
N ILE A 480 -1.17 21.16 6.09
CA ILE A 480 -2.38 21.95 5.90
C ILE A 480 -3.55 20.96 5.83
N ASP A 481 -4.44 21.00 6.82
CA ASP A 481 -5.62 20.13 6.81
C ASP A 481 -6.66 20.57 5.78
N LYS A 482 -7.70 19.77 5.55
CA LYS A 482 -8.77 20.08 4.57
C LYS A 482 -9.63 21.29 4.95
N LYS A 483 -9.52 21.79 6.18
CA LYS A 483 -10.20 23.01 6.65
C LYS A 483 -9.29 24.24 6.54
N GLY A 484 -8.05 24.06 6.11
CA GLY A 484 -7.06 25.13 5.96
C GLY A 484 -6.31 25.46 7.25
N LYS A 485 -6.37 24.62 8.29
CA LYS A 485 -5.51 24.79 9.47
C LYS A 485 -4.10 24.38 9.09
N GLU A 486 -3.17 25.32 9.25
CA GLU A 486 -1.74 25.12 9.04
C GLU A 486 -1.05 24.77 10.35
N ILE A 487 -0.19 23.74 10.34
CA ILE A 487 0.67 23.35 11.46
C ILE A 487 2.08 23.12 10.93
N LEU A 488 3.05 23.81 11.54
CA LEU A 488 4.46 23.54 11.33
C LEU A 488 4.90 22.41 12.27
N LEU A 489 5.28 21.27 11.69
CA LEU A 489 5.98 20.22 12.40
C LEU A 489 7.49 20.50 12.37
N PRO A 490 8.11 20.76 13.53
CA PRO A 490 9.56 20.86 13.61
C PRO A 490 10.20 19.49 13.34
N THR A 491 11.52 19.42 13.41
CA THR A 491 12.22 18.13 13.39
C THR A 491 11.70 17.25 14.53
N TYR A 492 11.68 15.92 14.32
CA TYR A 492 11.02 15.03 15.27
C TYR A 492 11.58 15.14 16.69
N LEU A 493 12.89 15.33 16.86
CA LEU A 493 13.50 15.50 18.18
C LEU A 493 13.13 16.82 18.86
N GLU A 494 12.89 17.88 18.09
CA GLU A 494 12.51 19.21 18.59
C GLU A 494 11.02 19.36 18.91
N LEU A 495 10.17 18.39 18.55
CA LEU A 495 8.76 18.40 18.89
C LEU A 495 8.55 18.46 20.42
N LYS A 496 7.90 19.54 20.90
CA LYS A 496 7.66 19.83 22.33
C LYS A 496 6.19 19.60 22.69
N GLU A 497 5.96 18.76 23.70
CA GLU A 497 4.60 18.37 24.13
C GLU A 497 3.74 19.52 24.68
N ASN A 498 4.38 20.58 25.18
CA ASN A 498 3.70 21.72 25.78
C ASN A 498 3.44 22.87 24.80
N SER A 499 3.67 22.69 23.49
CA SER A 499 3.35 23.72 22.50
C SER A 499 1.84 23.81 22.27
N GLU A 500 1.33 25.02 22.04
CA GLU A 500 -0.09 25.27 21.76
C GLU A 500 -0.60 24.49 20.53
N ASP A 501 0.25 24.32 19.52
CA ASP A 501 -0.02 23.51 18.31
C ASP A 501 0.70 22.14 18.35
N TYR A 502 0.82 21.50 19.52
CA TYR A 502 1.41 20.16 19.59
C TYR A 502 0.63 19.15 18.74
N LEU A 503 1.31 18.58 17.75
CA LEU A 503 0.81 17.49 16.93
C LEU A 503 1.95 16.48 16.73
N ASP A 504 1.76 15.26 17.23
CA ASP A 504 2.65 14.13 16.97
C ASP A 504 1.95 13.11 16.05
N PRO A 505 2.29 13.06 14.75
CA PRO A 505 1.72 12.08 13.82
C PRO A 505 1.95 10.62 14.24
N ILE A 506 3.05 10.33 14.96
CA ILE A 506 3.37 8.98 15.44
C ILE A 506 2.42 8.58 16.57
N GLU A 507 2.15 9.51 17.51
CA GLU A 507 1.18 9.28 18.59
C GLU A 507 -0.22 9.02 18.03
N ILE A 508 -0.69 9.85 17.09
CA ILE A 508 -2.02 9.72 16.47
C ILE A 508 -2.12 8.41 15.67
N TYR A 509 -1.09 8.08 14.90
CA TYR A 509 -1.05 6.80 14.17
C TYR A 509 -1.09 5.61 15.13
N ALA A 510 -0.29 5.65 16.21
CA ALA A 510 -0.29 4.61 17.23
C ALA A 510 -1.63 4.51 18.00
N TYR A 511 -2.37 5.61 18.16
CA TYR A 511 -3.74 5.59 18.68
C TYR A 511 -4.68 4.79 17.77
N TYR A 512 -4.60 4.97 16.46
CA TYR A 512 -5.38 4.17 15.51
C TYR A 512 -4.96 2.70 15.52
N ILE A 513 -3.65 2.40 15.49
CA ILE A 513 -3.12 1.03 15.60
C ILE A 513 -3.61 0.37 16.89
N GLY A 514 -3.47 1.04 18.03
CA GLY A 514 -3.96 0.57 19.32
C GLY A 514 -5.47 0.35 19.33
N SER A 515 -6.24 1.23 18.67
CA SER A 515 -7.70 1.12 18.59
C SER A 515 -8.15 -0.05 17.71
N TYR A 516 -7.41 -0.40 16.65
CA TYR A 516 -7.66 -1.63 15.88
C TYR A 516 -7.29 -2.89 16.67
N ILE A 517 -6.23 -2.83 17.47
CA ILE A 517 -5.79 -3.95 18.32
C ILE A 517 -6.80 -4.20 19.44
N ASN A 518 -7.24 -3.15 20.12
CA ASN A 518 -8.03 -3.20 21.35
C ASN A 518 -9.53 -2.95 21.09
N THR A 519 -10.22 -3.95 20.56
CA THR A 519 -11.66 -3.91 20.24
C THR A 519 -12.45 -4.95 21.02
N MET A 520 -13.78 -4.82 21.10
CA MET A 520 -14.65 -5.85 21.68
C MET A 520 -14.69 -7.15 20.85
N ARG A 521 -13.98 -7.21 19.70
CA ARG A 521 -13.76 -8.45 18.93
C ARG A 521 -12.44 -9.13 19.33
N ASN A 522 -11.38 -8.34 19.51
CA ASN A 522 -10.04 -8.85 19.76
C ASN A 522 -9.73 -9.04 21.27
N GLY A 523 -10.45 -8.31 22.12
CA GLY A 523 -10.10 -8.12 23.52
C GLY A 523 -9.04 -7.03 23.68
N ILE A 524 -8.40 -7.01 24.84
CA ILE A 524 -7.43 -5.98 25.23
C ILE A 524 -6.07 -6.60 25.44
N TYR A 525 -5.04 -5.98 24.87
CA TYR A 525 -3.63 -6.33 25.08
C TYR A 525 -2.96 -5.27 25.93
N LEU A 526 -1.93 -5.65 26.66
CA LEU A 526 -1.18 -4.75 27.53
C LEU A 526 0.33 -4.82 27.27
N GLU A 527 0.82 -5.74 26.45
CA GLU A 527 2.26 -5.89 26.20
C GLU A 527 2.56 -5.84 24.70
N TYR A 528 3.36 -4.84 24.31
CA TYR A 528 3.65 -4.50 22.91
C TYR A 528 5.17 -4.42 22.69
N TYR A 529 5.63 -4.98 21.58
CA TYR A 529 7.03 -4.93 21.14
C TYR A 529 7.13 -4.29 19.76
N LEU A 530 8.04 -3.33 19.60
CA LEU A 530 8.35 -2.69 18.32
C LEU A 530 9.76 -3.08 17.86
N SER A 531 9.90 -3.31 16.55
CA SER A 531 11.20 -3.41 15.87
C SER A 531 11.67 -2.04 15.36
N PHE A 532 12.99 -1.87 15.27
CA PHE A 532 13.62 -0.70 14.66
C PHE A 532 14.80 -1.14 13.78
N PRO A 533 15.18 -0.33 12.76
CA PRO A 533 16.41 -0.56 12.02
C PRO A 533 17.63 -0.46 12.96
N VAL A 534 18.71 -1.16 12.62
CA VAL A 534 19.94 -1.16 13.44
C VAL A 534 20.61 0.22 13.46
N THR A 535 20.38 1.01 12.41
CA THR A 535 20.94 2.35 12.23
C THR A 535 20.23 3.46 13.01
N TYR A 536 19.11 3.17 13.68
CA TYR A 536 18.35 4.19 14.41
C TYR A 536 18.99 4.56 15.73
N GLU A 537 19.25 5.86 15.91
CA GLU A 537 19.79 6.41 17.15
C GLU A 537 18.84 6.14 18.33
N LYS A 538 19.42 5.78 19.49
CA LYS A 538 18.68 5.46 20.71
C LYS A 538 17.65 6.52 21.09
N ILE A 539 18.03 7.80 21.01
CA ILE A 539 17.15 8.92 21.36
C ILE A 539 15.90 8.99 20.48
N VAL A 540 16.03 8.68 19.19
CA VAL A 540 14.91 8.61 18.25
C VAL A 540 14.02 7.40 18.58
N ARG A 541 14.61 6.22 18.80
CA ARG A 541 13.86 4.99 19.19
C ARG A 541 13.05 5.21 20.47
N GLU A 542 13.67 5.78 21.50
CA GLU A 542 13.00 6.06 22.77
C GLU A 542 11.86 7.08 22.62
N LYS A 543 12.02 8.09 21.75
CA LYS A 543 10.95 9.05 21.47
C LYS A 543 9.77 8.37 20.75
N ILE A 544 10.04 7.52 19.74
CA ILE A 544 9.00 6.74 19.05
C ILE A 544 8.26 5.83 20.02
N LEU A 545 8.99 5.11 20.89
CA LEU A 545 8.37 4.25 21.91
C LEU A 545 7.43 5.03 22.84
N LYS A 546 7.80 6.26 23.24
CA LYS A 546 6.93 7.14 24.05
C LYS A 546 5.70 7.59 23.27
N SER A 547 5.84 7.99 22.01
CA SER A 547 4.71 8.34 21.14
C SER A 547 3.75 7.16 20.99
N PHE A 548 4.28 5.95 20.75
CA PHE A 548 3.48 4.72 20.68
C PHE A 548 2.82 4.36 22.02
N GLU A 549 3.54 4.51 23.13
CA GLU A 549 3.00 4.29 24.47
C GLU A 549 1.79 5.19 24.73
N LYS A 550 1.89 6.48 24.40
CA LYS A 550 0.79 7.44 24.53
C LYS A 550 -0.40 7.07 23.66
N GLY A 551 -0.18 6.87 22.36
CA GLY A 551 -1.25 6.55 21.40
C GLY A 551 -1.97 5.25 21.76
N ILE A 552 -1.23 4.16 21.99
CA ILE A 552 -1.81 2.87 22.36
C ILE A 552 -2.52 2.99 23.71
N LYS A 553 -1.95 3.66 24.70
CA LYS A 553 -2.62 3.86 26.00
C LYS A 553 -3.95 4.59 25.82
N LYS A 554 -3.99 5.65 25.00
CA LYS A 554 -5.23 6.40 24.70
C LYS A 554 -6.31 5.54 24.06
N SER A 555 -5.93 4.49 23.33
CA SER A 555 -6.88 3.53 22.74
C SER A 555 -7.60 2.64 23.78
N LEU A 556 -7.05 2.50 24.99
CA LEU A 556 -7.58 1.62 26.02
C LEU A 556 -8.81 2.22 26.71
N PRO A 557 -9.80 1.40 27.13
CA PRO A 557 -10.92 1.85 27.95
C PRO A 557 -10.45 2.52 29.25
N ILE A 558 -11.20 3.52 29.70
CA ILE A 558 -10.91 4.28 30.94
C ILE A 558 -10.75 3.34 32.15
N GLN A 559 -11.63 2.33 32.24
CA GLN A 559 -11.63 1.35 33.33
C GLN A 559 -10.33 0.54 33.42
N ILE A 560 -9.62 0.35 32.30
CA ILE A 560 -8.30 -0.29 32.27
C ILE A 560 -7.25 0.70 32.76
N GLN A 561 -7.29 1.94 32.27
CA GLN A 561 -6.31 2.97 32.60
C GLN A 561 -6.33 3.39 34.07
N GLU A 562 -7.51 3.37 34.70
CA GLU A 562 -7.68 3.68 36.13
C GLU A 562 -7.31 2.49 37.04
N ASP A 563 -7.13 1.29 36.48
CA ASP A 563 -6.73 0.11 37.25
C ASP A 563 -5.21 0.03 37.37
N GLU A 564 -4.67 0.46 38.52
CA GLU A 564 -3.23 0.43 38.79
C GLU A 564 -2.58 -0.95 38.61
N LYS A 565 -3.30 -2.04 38.90
CA LYS A 565 -2.74 -3.40 38.79
C LYS A 565 -2.62 -3.82 37.33
N LEU A 566 -3.60 -3.50 36.51
CA LEU A 566 -3.54 -3.75 35.06
C LEU A 566 -2.53 -2.82 34.39
N MET A 567 -2.50 -1.54 34.73
CA MET A 567 -1.56 -0.60 34.13
C MET A 567 -0.10 -0.86 34.47
N ARG A 568 0.22 -1.56 35.57
CA ARG A 568 1.59 -2.10 35.81
C ARG A 568 2.03 -3.14 34.77
N LYS A 569 1.07 -3.79 34.10
CA LYS A 569 1.33 -4.73 33.01
C LYS A 569 1.42 -4.02 31.65
N PHE A 570 0.82 -2.85 31.50
CA PHE A 570 0.87 -2.06 30.27
C PHE A 570 2.30 -1.63 29.94
N LYS A 571 2.84 -2.08 28.81
CA LYS A 571 4.21 -1.81 28.39
C LYS A 571 4.31 -1.76 26.88
N VAL A 572 4.97 -0.73 26.37
CA VAL A 572 5.46 -0.65 24.99
C VAL A 572 6.99 -0.70 25.05
N ARG A 573 7.59 -1.71 24.42
CA ARG A 573 9.02 -2.03 24.58
C ARG A 573 9.74 -2.09 23.25
N HIS A 574 11.03 -1.77 23.31
CA HIS A 574 11.97 -2.15 22.26
C HIS A 574 12.07 -3.68 22.20
N GLY A 575 11.79 -4.27 21.04
CA GLY A 575 12.13 -5.64 20.73
C GLY A 575 13.50 -5.75 20.08
N SER A 576 13.77 -6.88 19.42
CA SER A 576 14.97 -7.05 18.61
C SER A 576 14.95 -6.12 17.40
N SER A 577 16.13 -5.82 16.84
CA SER A 577 16.23 -5.08 15.58
C SER A 577 15.47 -5.81 14.46
N GLU A 578 15.01 -5.06 13.46
CA GLU A 578 14.28 -5.61 12.30
C GLU A 578 14.98 -6.85 11.68
N PRO A 579 16.27 -6.78 11.30
CA PRO A 579 16.94 -7.93 10.70
C PRO A 579 17.21 -9.08 11.70
N ALA A 580 17.50 -8.80 12.98
CA ALA A 580 17.69 -9.86 13.98
C ALA A 580 16.38 -10.58 14.31
N ALA A 581 15.26 -9.86 14.36
CA ALA A 581 13.92 -10.43 14.50
C ALA A 581 13.61 -11.32 13.28
N TYR A 582 13.87 -10.84 12.07
CA TYR A 582 13.69 -11.63 10.86
C TYR A 582 14.53 -12.91 10.86
N ALA A 583 15.84 -12.81 11.16
CA ALA A 583 16.73 -13.98 11.28
C ALA A 583 16.19 -15.00 12.28
N THR A 584 15.77 -14.54 13.47
CA THR A 584 15.16 -15.38 14.50
C THR A 584 13.94 -16.14 13.97
N CYS A 585 13.07 -15.45 13.21
CA CYS A 585 11.89 -16.07 12.62
C CYS A 585 12.26 -17.14 11.60
N VAL A 586 13.16 -16.82 10.67
CA VAL A 586 13.56 -17.72 9.57
C VAL A 586 14.31 -18.95 10.08
N LEU A 587 15.30 -18.77 10.97
CA LEU A 587 16.04 -19.87 11.59
C LEU A 587 15.11 -20.87 12.28
N LYS A 588 14.18 -20.37 13.09
CA LYS A 588 13.20 -21.19 13.81
C LYS A 588 12.25 -21.94 12.88
N LYS A 589 11.87 -21.32 11.77
CA LYS A 589 10.88 -21.87 10.82
C LYS A 589 11.49 -22.89 9.87
N LEU A 590 12.72 -22.64 9.42
CA LEU A 590 13.51 -23.60 8.66
C LEU A 590 14.12 -24.72 9.53
N ARG A 591 14.08 -24.56 10.86
CA ARG A 591 14.72 -25.47 11.83
C ARG A 591 16.21 -25.62 11.56
N ILE A 592 16.87 -24.50 11.27
CA ILE A 592 18.33 -24.43 11.19
C ILE A 592 18.83 -24.28 12.63
N GLU A 593 19.43 -25.35 13.15
CA GLU A 593 19.86 -25.44 14.54
C GLU A 593 21.35 -25.81 14.63
N PRO A 594 22.08 -25.36 15.65
CA PRO A 594 23.43 -25.85 15.93
C PRO A 594 23.37 -27.35 16.25
N LYS A 595 24.38 -28.11 15.82
CA LYS A 595 24.42 -29.56 16.03
C LYS A 595 24.70 -29.95 17.48
N ASP A 596 25.46 -29.13 18.18
CA ASP A 596 25.84 -29.29 19.59
C ASP A 596 26.25 -27.94 20.21
N GLU A 597 26.55 -27.93 21.50
CA GLU A 597 26.92 -26.73 22.29
C GLU A 597 28.14 -25.96 21.75
N ASN A 598 29.03 -26.61 20.99
CA ASN A 598 30.20 -25.96 20.40
C ASN A 598 29.98 -25.54 18.94
N ASP A 599 28.90 -25.99 18.32
CA ASP A 599 28.56 -25.65 16.94
C ASP A 599 27.99 -24.22 16.85
N LYS A 600 28.33 -23.54 15.77
CA LYS A 600 27.91 -22.17 15.49
C LYS A 600 27.28 -22.11 14.11
N VAL A 601 26.05 -21.64 14.04
CA VAL A 601 25.38 -21.34 12.77
C VAL A 601 25.62 -19.86 12.45
N TYR A 602 26.38 -19.59 11.40
CA TYR A 602 26.61 -18.23 10.94
C TYR A 602 25.50 -17.79 9.99
N TYR A 603 25.07 -16.55 10.12
CA TYR A 603 24.05 -15.98 9.24
C TYR A 603 24.37 -14.55 8.78
N GLY A 604 23.76 -14.16 7.67
CA GLY A 604 23.66 -12.76 7.23
C GLY A 604 22.23 -12.47 6.75
N VAL A 605 21.71 -11.29 7.05
CA VAL A 605 20.41 -10.81 6.57
C VAL A 605 20.66 -9.65 5.61
N PHE A 606 20.09 -9.74 4.42
CA PHE A 606 20.01 -8.64 3.47
C PHE A 606 18.55 -8.17 3.42
N ASP A 607 18.23 -7.14 4.21
CA ASP A 607 16.88 -6.58 4.28
C ASP A 607 16.74 -5.45 3.28
N PHE A 608 16.16 -5.75 2.11
CA PHE A 608 15.91 -4.78 1.06
C PHE A 608 14.48 -4.26 1.16
N GLY A 609 14.32 -3.22 1.98
CA GLY A 609 13.04 -2.60 2.28
C GLY A 609 12.56 -1.60 1.22
N GLY A 610 11.49 -0.87 1.57
CA GLY A 610 10.96 0.19 0.72
C GLY A 610 11.76 1.49 0.79
N GLY A 611 12.33 1.82 1.96
CA GLY A 611 13.03 3.08 2.18
C GLY A 611 14.54 2.95 2.40
N THR A 612 15.01 1.79 2.84
CA THR A 612 16.42 1.53 3.19
C THR A 612 16.75 0.08 2.85
N THR A 613 18.04 -0.21 2.81
CA THR A 613 18.57 -1.57 2.83
C THR A 613 19.41 -1.72 4.09
N ASP A 614 19.13 -2.72 4.91
CA ASP A 614 19.83 -2.94 6.17
C ASP A 614 20.49 -4.34 6.18
N PHE A 615 21.70 -4.41 6.74
CA PHE A 615 22.49 -5.63 6.86
C PHE A 615 22.67 -5.98 8.33
N ASP A 616 22.54 -7.26 8.64
CA ASP A 616 22.88 -7.81 9.96
C ASP A 616 23.60 -9.14 9.78
N PHE A 617 24.62 -9.36 10.58
CA PHE A 617 25.39 -10.60 10.58
C PHE A 617 25.43 -11.15 11.99
N GLY A 618 25.56 -12.45 12.14
CA GLY A 618 25.66 -13.00 13.48
C GLY A 618 25.83 -14.49 13.55
N ILE A 619 25.75 -14.96 14.80
CA ILE A 619 25.95 -16.33 15.21
C ILE A 619 24.71 -16.78 15.97
N TRP A 620 24.16 -17.91 15.54
CA TRP A 620 23.13 -18.65 16.24
C TRP A 620 23.76 -19.88 16.91
N LYS A 621 23.61 -19.96 18.23
CA LYS A 621 24.23 -20.98 19.10
C LYS A 621 23.30 -21.35 20.26
N PHE A 622 23.59 -22.44 20.96
CA PHE A 622 22.92 -22.73 22.23
C PHE A 622 23.25 -21.66 23.27
N ALA A 623 22.31 -21.36 24.16
CA ALA A 623 22.53 -20.37 25.20
C ALA A 623 23.32 -20.95 26.38
N ASP A 624 24.22 -20.15 26.96
CA ASP A 624 24.99 -20.57 28.15
C ASP A 624 24.10 -20.84 29.39
N ASP A 625 22.95 -20.15 29.48
CA ASP A 625 21.96 -20.31 30.54
C ASP A 625 20.71 -21.00 29.97
N GLU A 626 20.77 -22.34 29.92
CA GLU A 626 19.72 -23.21 29.41
C GLU A 626 18.42 -23.12 30.23
N ASP A 627 18.51 -22.73 31.50
CA ASP A 627 17.33 -22.54 32.37
C ASP A 627 16.51 -21.35 31.87
N MET A 628 17.15 -20.28 31.38
CA MET A 628 16.47 -19.11 30.84
C MET A 628 16.19 -19.20 29.33
N TYR A 629 17.13 -19.67 28.53
CA TYR A 629 17.07 -19.60 27.07
C TYR A 629 17.47 -20.93 26.41
N ASP A 630 16.84 -21.30 25.31
CA ASP A 630 17.28 -22.44 24.48
C ASP A 630 18.42 -22.00 23.55
N TYR A 631 18.32 -20.80 22.98
CA TYR A 631 19.24 -20.29 21.97
C TYR A 631 19.68 -18.86 22.26
N GLU A 632 20.89 -18.52 21.81
CA GLU A 632 21.39 -17.15 21.73
C GLU A 632 21.67 -16.79 20.26
N LEU A 633 21.08 -15.69 19.81
CA LEU A 633 21.41 -14.99 18.57
C LEU A 633 22.29 -13.80 18.92
N GLU A 634 23.57 -13.90 18.59
CA GLU A 634 24.56 -12.85 18.79
C GLU A 634 24.84 -12.16 17.45
N HIS A 635 24.45 -10.90 17.32
CA HIS A 635 24.56 -10.13 16.08
C HIS A 635 25.58 -9.00 16.17
N PHE A 636 26.22 -8.68 15.04
CA PHE A 636 27.32 -7.72 14.91
C PHE A 636 27.55 -7.30 13.46
N GLY A 637 28.40 -6.28 13.29
CA GLY A 637 28.84 -5.84 11.96
C GLY A 637 27.73 -5.22 11.14
N ALA A 638 26.74 -4.63 11.80
CA ALA A 638 25.57 -4.05 11.15
C ALA A 638 25.98 -2.99 10.10
N GLY A 639 25.23 -2.96 9.01
CA GLY A 639 25.48 -2.05 7.89
C GLY A 639 24.21 -1.78 7.10
N GLY A 640 24.35 -1.11 5.96
CA GLY A 640 23.21 -0.81 5.10
C GLY A 640 23.44 0.39 4.20
N ASP A 641 22.40 0.77 3.48
CA ASP A 641 22.33 1.96 2.65
C ASP A 641 20.95 2.62 2.80
N ILE A 642 20.96 3.84 3.35
CA ILE A 642 19.75 4.64 3.60
C ILE A 642 19.11 5.19 2.32
N TYR A 643 19.82 5.16 1.20
CA TYR A 643 19.37 5.62 -0.12
C TYR A 643 19.01 4.46 -1.05
N LEU A 644 19.28 3.21 -0.65
CA LEU A 644 18.89 2.02 -1.40
C LEU A 644 17.59 1.44 -0.85
N GLY A 645 16.47 1.70 -1.51
CA GLY A 645 15.17 1.14 -1.18
C GLY A 645 14.24 1.29 -2.37
N GLY A 646 13.20 0.45 -2.49
CA GLY A 646 12.30 0.49 -3.65
C GLY A 646 11.72 1.89 -3.95
N GLU A 647 11.30 2.65 -2.94
CA GLU A 647 10.77 4.01 -3.13
C GLU A 647 11.86 5.04 -3.48
N ASN A 648 13.08 4.86 -2.96
CA ASN A 648 14.21 5.73 -3.32
C ASN A 648 14.66 5.48 -4.77
N ILE A 649 14.65 4.22 -5.20
CA ILE A 649 14.90 3.86 -6.60
C ILE A 649 13.83 4.47 -7.50
N LEU A 650 12.54 4.40 -7.12
CA LEU A 650 11.48 5.04 -7.91
C LEU A 650 11.64 6.57 -8.00
N LYS A 651 12.01 7.25 -6.91
CA LYS A 651 12.32 8.70 -6.91
C LYS A 651 13.48 9.02 -7.86
N GLU A 652 14.50 8.16 -7.86
CA GLU A 652 15.66 8.28 -8.74
C GLU A 652 15.29 8.05 -10.22
N LEU A 653 14.49 7.04 -10.53
CA LEU A 653 13.98 6.80 -11.88
C LEU A 653 13.10 7.96 -12.36
N ALA A 654 12.25 8.51 -11.49
CA ALA A 654 11.43 9.68 -11.82
C ALA A 654 12.31 10.91 -12.11
N TYR A 655 13.33 11.16 -11.29
CA TYR A 655 14.30 12.23 -11.52
C TYR A 655 15.05 12.06 -12.86
N TYR A 656 15.52 10.84 -13.15
CA TYR A 656 16.15 10.52 -14.44
C TYR A 656 15.21 10.81 -15.62
N VAL A 657 13.97 10.30 -15.58
CA VAL A 657 12.99 10.51 -16.65
C VAL A 657 12.67 12.00 -16.82
N PHE A 658 12.53 12.77 -15.74
CA PHE A 658 12.34 14.21 -15.86
C PHE A 658 13.56 14.90 -16.50
N SER A 659 14.78 14.54 -16.06
CA SER A 659 16.01 15.16 -16.55
C SER A 659 16.21 15.01 -18.06
N VAL A 660 15.87 13.84 -18.63
CA VAL A 660 15.98 13.58 -20.07
C VAL A 660 14.85 14.23 -20.89
N ASN A 661 13.77 14.67 -20.24
CA ASN A 661 12.62 15.35 -20.85
C ASN A 661 12.54 16.86 -20.52
N LYS A 662 13.64 17.45 -20.04
CA LYS A 662 13.69 18.85 -19.55
C LYS A 662 13.08 19.90 -20.47
N ASP A 663 13.22 19.77 -21.78
CA ASP A 663 12.70 20.76 -22.73
C ASP A 663 11.17 20.77 -22.78
N GLU A 664 10.53 19.58 -22.73
CA GLU A 664 9.07 19.48 -22.68
C GLU A 664 8.52 19.96 -21.33
N LEU A 665 9.24 19.68 -20.24
CA LEU A 665 8.85 20.15 -18.90
C LEU A 665 8.90 21.68 -18.80
N ARG A 666 9.96 22.33 -19.32
CA ARG A 666 10.06 23.81 -19.32
C ARG A 666 8.93 24.45 -20.11
N LYS A 667 8.63 23.93 -21.30
CA LYS A 667 7.54 24.43 -22.15
C LYS A 667 6.19 24.39 -21.46
N ASN A 668 5.97 23.39 -20.60
CA ASN A 668 4.71 23.20 -19.90
C ASN A 668 4.73 23.70 -18.45
N GLU A 669 5.81 24.33 -18.00
CA GLU A 669 6.01 24.84 -16.64
C GLU A 669 5.85 23.75 -15.56
N ILE A 670 6.31 22.53 -15.86
CA ILE A 670 6.24 21.39 -14.95
C ILE A 670 7.52 21.35 -14.11
N GLN A 671 7.35 21.44 -12.80
CA GLN A 671 8.43 21.34 -11.82
C GLN A 671 8.42 19.97 -11.12
N TYR A 672 9.57 19.57 -10.59
CA TYR A 672 9.76 18.30 -9.88
C TYR A 672 10.80 18.44 -8.77
N THR A 673 10.89 17.44 -7.90
CA THR A 673 11.89 17.41 -6.81
C THR A 673 13.11 16.58 -7.20
N ARG A 674 14.28 17.03 -6.73
CA ARG A 674 15.56 16.31 -6.83
C ARG A 674 15.77 15.46 -5.58
N PRO A 675 16.13 14.17 -5.68
CA PRO A 675 16.54 13.37 -4.53
C PRO A 675 17.76 13.99 -3.82
N ASN A 676 17.76 14.00 -2.49
CA ASN A 676 18.81 14.69 -1.70
C ASN A 676 20.23 14.11 -1.87
N TRP A 677 20.35 12.88 -2.38
CA TRP A 677 21.62 12.20 -2.66
C TRP A 677 22.06 12.29 -4.12
N TYR A 678 21.32 13.03 -4.95
CA TYR A 678 21.65 13.23 -6.36
C TYR A 678 22.38 14.57 -6.58
N PRO A 679 23.43 14.59 -7.42
CA PRO A 679 24.10 15.84 -7.78
C PRO A 679 23.19 16.73 -8.62
N GLU A 680 23.47 18.03 -8.57
CA GLU A 680 22.84 19.00 -9.46
C GLU A 680 23.21 18.75 -10.92
N LEU A 681 22.21 18.80 -11.80
CA LEU A 681 22.39 18.70 -13.24
C LEU A 681 22.28 20.07 -13.92
N SER A 682 23.15 20.33 -14.88
CA SER A 682 23.12 21.59 -15.63
C SER A 682 21.81 21.79 -16.40
N GLY A 683 21.19 22.97 -16.25
CA GLY A 683 19.96 23.33 -16.94
C GLY A 683 18.67 22.94 -16.21
N GLU A 684 18.73 22.63 -14.91
CA GLU A 684 17.57 22.29 -14.08
C GLU A 684 17.08 23.44 -13.18
N GLU A 685 17.67 24.64 -13.29
CA GLU A 685 17.52 25.77 -12.38
C GLU A 685 16.06 26.26 -12.25
N THR A 686 15.25 26.10 -13.30
CA THR A 686 13.82 26.49 -13.32
C THR A 686 12.86 25.32 -13.12
N LEU A 687 13.38 24.09 -13.04
CA LEU A 687 12.62 22.84 -13.04
C LEU A 687 12.61 22.15 -11.69
N VAL A 688 13.70 22.26 -10.93
CA VAL A 688 13.82 21.66 -9.61
C VAL A 688 13.33 22.64 -8.55
N GLU A 689 12.25 22.27 -7.88
CA GLU A 689 11.65 23.06 -6.80
C GLU A 689 11.16 22.14 -5.68
N ASN A 690 10.97 22.72 -4.49
CA ASN A 690 10.39 22.03 -3.32
C ASN A 690 8.92 22.39 -3.09
N THR A 691 8.24 22.90 -4.12
CA THR A 691 6.81 23.20 -4.09
C THR A 691 5.98 21.92 -3.92
N ARG A 692 4.75 22.12 -3.48
CA ARG A 692 3.73 21.09 -3.36
C ARG A 692 3.49 20.34 -4.68
N GLU A 693 3.32 21.09 -5.78
CA GLU A 693 3.12 20.57 -7.13
C GLU A 693 4.33 19.73 -7.57
N ALA A 694 5.56 20.20 -7.31
CA ALA A 694 6.78 19.47 -7.64
C ALA A 694 6.89 18.14 -6.89
N LYS A 695 6.56 18.12 -5.59
CA LYS A 695 6.53 16.89 -4.78
C LYS A 695 5.47 15.90 -5.32
N LEU A 696 4.28 16.39 -5.64
CA LEU A 696 3.19 15.58 -6.20
C LEU A 696 3.55 15.03 -7.58
N ASN A 697 4.15 15.83 -8.46
CA ASN A 697 4.61 15.39 -9.78
C ASN A 697 5.65 14.27 -9.69
N THR A 698 6.64 14.41 -8.81
CA THR A 698 7.62 13.34 -8.54
C THR A 698 6.92 12.08 -8.05
N ARG A 699 5.91 12.19 -7.17
CA ARG A 699 5.16 11.03 -6.66
C ARG A 699 4.34 10.36 -7.77
N ILE A 700 3.62 11.13 -8.59
CA ILE A 700 2.82 10.62 -9.71
C ILE A 700 3.69 9.83 -10.69
N LEU A 701 4.84 10.39 -11.06
CA LEU A 701 5.74 9.70 -11.98
C LEU A 701 6.38 8.47 -11.33
N SER A 702 6.76 8.54 -10.05
CA SER A 702 7.29 7.39 -9.30
C SER A 702 6.30 6.21 -9.29
N GLU A 703 5.01 6.46 -9.05
CA GLU A 703 4.00 5.39 -9.11
C GLU A 703 3.82 4.82 -10.52
N LYS A 704 3.86 5.66 -11.56
CA LYS A 704 3.80 5.17 -12.96
C LYS A 704 5.01 4.32 -13.35
N LEU A 705 6.17 4.60 -12.76
CA LEU A 705 7.40 3.82 -12.98
C LEU A 705 7.46 2.54 -12.13
N ARG A 706 6.54 2.36 -11.17
CA ARG A 706 6.46 1.16 -10.33
C ARG A 706 6.30 -0.11 -11.15
N GLU A 707 5.51 -0.07 -12.22
CA GLU A 707 5.35 -1.24 -13.11
C GLU A 707 6.66 -1.70 -13.76
N ILE A 708 7.61 -0.79 -13.99
CA ILE A 708 8.94 -1.10 -14.53
C ILE A 708 9.83 -1.67 -13.42
N TRP A 709 9.80 -1.06 -12.23
CA TRP A 709 10.54 -1.55 -11.04
C TRP A 709 10.10 -2.94 -10.58
N GLU A 710 8.80 -3.22 -10.62
CA GLU A 710 8.23 -4.51 -10.19
C GLU A 710 8.20 -5.55 -11.32
N GLU A 711 8.69 -5.20 -12.51
CA GLU A 711 8.67 -6.02 -13.73
C GLU A 711 7.26 -6.54 -14.12
N ASN A 712 6.22 -5.77 -13.81
CA ASN A 712 4.81 -6.12 -14.10
C ASN A 712 4.39 -5.78 -15.54
N SER A 713 5.25 -5.13 -16.34
CA SER A 713 4.95 -4.73 -17.72
C SER A 713 5.36 -5.79 -18.76
N VAL A 714 4.39 -6.26 -19.55
CA VAL A 714 4.60 -7.23 -20.65
C VAL A 714 5.04 -6.55 -21.96
N GLU A 715 4.82 -5.24 -22.09
CA GLU A 715 5.14 -4.45 -23.29
C GLU A 715 6.26 -3.45 -23.03
N THR A 716 7.15 -3.28 -24.03
CA THR A 716 8.24 -2.29 -23.94
C THR A 716 7.68 -0.87 -24.08
N LYS A 717 7.76 -0.07 -23.01
CA LYS A 717 7.22 1.30 -23.03
C LYS A 717 8.26 2.29 -23.55
N LYS A 718 7.87 3.12 -24.52
CA LYS A 718 8.72 4.21 -25.06
C LYS A 718 8.28 5.61 -24.62
N ILE A 719 7.02 5.74 -24.24
CA ILE A 719 6.40 7.00 -23.83
C ILE A 719 5.56 6.71 -22.59
N LEU A 720 5.68 7.57 -21.58
CA LEU A 720 4.75 7.64 -20.46
C LEU A 720 3.93 8.92 -20.59
N GLU A 721 2.64 8.81 -20.30
CA GLU A 721 1.73 9.95 -20.34
C GLU A 721 1.15 10.24 -18.94
N PRO A 722 1.93 10.82 -18.02
CA PRO A 722 1.39 11.28 -16.74
C PRO A 722 0.53 12.53 -16.89
N ILE A 723 -0.44 12.66 -16.00
CA ILE A 723 -1.13 13.92 -15.72
C ILE A 723 -0.33 14.59 -14.59
N LEU A 724 0.29 15.72 -14.87
CA LEU A 724 1.17 16.46 -13.96
C LEU A 724 0.63 17.87 -13.73
N TYR A 725 1.04 18.51 -12.65
CA TYR A 725 0.67 19.88 -12.29
C TYR A 725 1.73 20.86 -12.78
N ASP A 726 1.31 21.96 -13.39
CA ASP A 726 2.20 23.08 -13.65
C ASP A 726 2.44 23.92 -12.39
N SER A 727 3.37 24.87 -12.47
CA SER A 727 3.70 25.80 -11.38
C SER A 727 2.53 26.66 -10.88
N ASN A 728 1.40 26.68 -11.60
CA ASN A 728 0.17 27.38 -11.21
C ASN A 728 -0.92 26.42 -10.66
N GLY A 729 -0.58 25.14 -10.42
CA GLY A 729 -1.50 24.13 -9.90
C GLY A 729 -2.48 23.56 -10.93
N LYS A 730 -2.30 23.80 -12.24
CA LYS A 730 -3.16 23.25 -13.29
C LYS A 730 -2.62 21.93 -13.81
N THR A 731 -3.51 20.95 -13.98
CA THR A 731 -3.15 19.63 -14.53
C THR A 731 -2.93 19.70 -16.05
N LYS A 732 -1.85 19.06 -16.53
CA LYS A 732 -1.50 18.88 -17.94
C LYS A 732 -1.11 17.43 -18.18
N LYS A 733 -1.61 16.84 -19.27
CA LYS A 733 -1.12 15.55 -19.76
C LYS A 733 0.17 15.79 -20.53
N ILE A 734 1.27 15.16 -20.12
CA ILE A 734 2.61 15.35 -20.70
C ILE A 734 3.09 14.05 -21.30
N GLU A 735 3.66 14.08 -22.50
CA GLU A 735 4.35 12.92 -23.08
C GLU A 735 5.82 12.92 -22.65
N LEU A 736 6.21 11.96 -21.82
CA LEU A 736 7.58 11.75 -21.37
C LEU A 736 8.20 10.59 -22.14
N LYS A 737 9.31 10.84 -22.83
CA LYS A 737 10.09 9.79 -23.50
C LYS A 737 10.85 9.00 -22.45
N ILE A 738 10.81 7.68 -22.57
CA ILE A 738 11.56 6.78 -21.70
C ILE A 738 12.34 5.75 -22.54
N THR A 739 13.50 5.37 -22.03
CA THR A 739 14.27 4.22 -22.51
C THR A 739 14.22 3.17 -21.43
N GLU A 740 13.41 2.13 -21.61
CA GLU A 740 13.24 1.09 -20.60
C GLU A 740 14.56 0.39 -20.24
N ASP A 741 15.45 0.19 -21.22
CA ASP A 741 16.79 -0.38 -21.00
C ASP A 741 17.64 0.51 -20.08
N ASP A 742 17.59 1.84 -20.22
CA ASP A 742 18.32 2.75 -19.33
C ASP A 742 17.79 2.63 -17.89
N LEU A 743 16.46 2.60 -17.73
CA LEU A 743 15.82 2.45 -16.42
C LEU A 743 16.18 1.11 -15.77
N LYS A 744 16.12 0.02 -16.52
CA LYS A 744 16.53 -1.33 -16.07
C LYS A 744 18.01 -1.39 -15.72
N ASN A 745 18.87 -0.68 -16.45
CA ASN A 745 20.29 -0.58 -16.14
C ASN A 745 20.55 0.21 -14.84
N ILE A 746 19.84 1.32 -14.61
CA ILE A 746 19.92 2.08 -13.35
C ILE A 746 19.52 1.19 -12.18
N ILE A 747 18.38 0.49 -12.29
CA ILE A 747 17.89 -0.49 -11.32
C ILE A 747 18.95 -1.55 -11.02
N LYS A 748 19.46 -2.23 -12.07
CA LYS A 748 20.44 -3.32 -11.93
C LYS A 748 21.72 -2.85 -11.26
N ASN A 749 22.26 -1.70 -11.68
CA ASN A 749 23.48 -1.12 -11.11
C ASN A 749 23.32 -0.80 -9.62
N LYS A 750 22.16 -0.29 -9.19
CA LYS A 750 21.88 -0.01 -7.78
C LYS A 750 21.82 -1.27 -6.94
N ILE A 751 21.10 -2.28 -7.42
CA ILE A 751 21.02 -3.58 -6.75
C ILE A 751 22.42 -4.21 -6.64
N GLU A 752 23.22 -4.17 -7.70
CA GLU A 752 24.57 -4.72 -7.72
C GLU A 752 25.50 -4.01 -6.71
N LYS A 753 25.45 -2.67 -6.63
CA LYS A 753 26.19 -1.91 -5.62
C LYS A 753 25.77 -2.27 -4.19
N GLY A 754 24.48 -2.42 -3.94
CA GLY A 754 23.94 -2.84 -2.64
C GLY A 754 24.44 -4.22 -2.22
N ILE A 755 24.36 -5.20 -3.12
CA ILE A 755 24.81 -6.57 -2.84
C ILE A 755 26.34 -6.63 -2.68
N LYS A 756 27.09 -5.88 -3.49
CA LYS A 756 28.54 -5.76 -3.31
C LYS A 756 28.89 -5.20 -1.93
N SER A 757 28.17 -4.16 -1.49
CA SER A 757 28.31 -3.57 -0.15
C SER A 757 28.03 -4.60 0.96
N PHE A 758 27.01 -5.45 0.79
CA PHE A 758 26.70 -6.53 1.72
C PHE A 758 27.86 -7.52 1.86
N PHE A 759 28.45 -7.99 0.75
CA PHE A 759 29.57 -8.94 0.82
C PHE A 759 30.85 -8.34 1.38
N ILE A 760 31.15 -7.07 1.09
CA ILE A 760 32.25 -6.34 1.74
C ILE A 760 32.05 -6.33 3.27
N LYS A 761 30.82 -6.08 3.72
CA LYS A 761 30.48 -6.09 5.14
C LYS A 761 30.50 -7.48 5.76
N LEU A 762 30.05 -8.50 5.04
CA LEU A 762 30.11 -9.89 5.50
C LEU A 762 31.56 -10.32 5.77
N GLU A 763 32.48 -10.01 4.85
CA GLU A 763 33.91 -10.32 5.03
C GLU A 763 34.51 -9.59 6.23
N ASP A 764 34.16 -8.32 6.46
CA ASP A 764 34.65 -7.57 7.64
C ASP A 764 34.05 -8.08 8.95
N ALA A 765 32.75 -8.39 8.97
CA ALA A 765 32.04 -8.86 10.16
C ALA A 765 32.62 -10.20 10.66
N PHE A 766 32.98 -11.10 9.75
CA PHE A 766 33.51 -12.42 10.09
C PHE A 766 35.04 -12.54 9.97
N LYS A 767 35.78 -11.43 9.86
CA LYS A 767 37.26 -11.47 9.68
C LYS A 767 38.01 -12.20 10.80
N ASP A 768 37.47 -12.17 12.01
CA ASP A 768 38.05 -12.80 13.20
C ASP A 768 37.43 -14.19 13.50
N GLU A 769 36.48 -14.65 12.69
CA GLU A 769 35.83 -15.96 12.81
C GLU A 769 36.32 -16.90 11.69
N ASN A 770 36.56 -18.18 12.02
CA ASN A 770 36.94 -19.18 11.02
C ASN A 770 35.68 -19.80 10.38
N ILE A 771 35.04 -19.04 9.49
CA ILE A 771 33.80 -19.46 8.84
C ILE A 771 34.05 -20.36 7.62
N LYS A 772 33.23 -21.39 7.47
CA LYS A 772 33.20 -22.27 6.27
C LYS A 772 31.86 -22.22 5.54
N GLU A 773 30.80 -21.83 6.23
CA GLU A 773 29.44 -21.84 5.75
C GLU A 773 28.66 -20.69 6.41
N VAL A 774 27.87 -19.96 5.62
CA VAL A 774 27.00 -18.87 6.07
C VAL A 774 25.62 -19.00 5.44
N ASN A 775 24.59 -18.85 6.26
CA ASN A 775 23.20 -18.80 5.81
C ASN A 775 22.78 -17.35 5.55
N ILE A 776 22.49 -17.02 4.29
CA ILE A 776 22.06 -15.70 3.87
C ILE A 776 20.54 -15.69 3.72
N PHE A 777 19.86 -14.85 4.49
CA PHE A 777 18.42 -14.66 4.43
C PHE A 777 18.09 -13.35 3.72
N LEU A 778 17.35 -13.44 2.61
CA LEU A 778 16.82 -12.25 1.94
C LEU A 778 15.54 -11.80 2.64
N ALA A 779 15.45 -10.52 2.97
CA ALA A 779 14.32 -9.90 3.66
C ALA A 779 13.85 -8.64 2.93
N GLY A 780 12.64 -8.17 3.22
CA GLY A 780 12.06 -6.98 2.60
C GLY A 780 11.54 -7.22 1.17
N ASN A 781 10.42 -6.58 0.83
CA ASN A 781 9.72 -6.86 -0.45
C ASN A 781 10.56 -6.52 -1.70
N SER A 782 11.57 -5.66 -1.61
CA SER A 782 12.41 -5.32 -2.76
C SER A 782 13.34 -6.47 -3.17
N CYS A 783 13.56 -7.47 -2.31
CA CYS A 783 14.22 -8.74 -2.67
C CYS A 783 13.42 -9.60 -3.65
N LYS A 784 12.16 -9.25 -3.96
CA LYS A 784 11.36 -9.94 -4.99
C LYS A 784 11.88 -9.65 -6.41
N HIS A 785 12.65 -8.58 -6.58
CA HIS A 785 13.18 -8.21 -7.89
C HIS A 785 14.15 -9.29 -8.44
N PRO A 786 13.98 -9.78 -9.69
CA PRO A 786 14.78 -10.87 -10.25
C PRO A 786 16.31 -10.67 -10.22
N ASN A 787 16.78 -9.45 -10.50
CA ASN A 787 18.18 -9.07 -10.42
C ASN A 787 18.82 -9.40 -9.05
N VAL A 788 18.08 -9.30 -7.94
CA VAL A 788 18.60 -9.61 -6.60
C VAL A 788 19.03 -11.08 -6.54
N ASN A 789 18.12 -11.98 -6.91
CA ASN A 789 18.39 -13.43 -6.92
C ASN A 789 19.48 -13.81 -7.94
N GLU A 790 19.49 -13.19 -9.13
CA GLU A 790 20.54 -13.41 -10.14
C GLU A 790 21.93 -13.06 -9.59
N ILE A 791 22.07 -11.88 -8.98
CA ILE A 791 23.36 -11.39 -8.48
C ILE A 791 23.81 -12.20 -7.25
N PHE A 792 22.92 -12.52 -6.31
CA PHE A 792 23.28 -13.39 -5.18
C PHE A 792 23.75 -14.78 -5.62
N LYS A 793 23.09 -15.40 -6.61
CA LYS A 793 23.52 -16.68 -7.19
C LYS A 793 24.89 -16.59 -7.86
N LYS A 794 25.21 -15.45 -8.49
CA LYS A 794 26.56 -15.20 -9.02
C LYS A 794 27.61 -15.21 -7.90
N TYR A 795 27.38 -14.46 -6.81
CA TYR A 795 28.28 -14.48 -5.64
C TYR A 795 28.40 -15.87 -5.00
N GLN A 796 27.32 -16.64 -4.92
CA GLN A 796 27.34 -18.02 -4.45
C GLN A 796 28.31 -18.90 -5.24
N ASN A 797 28.31 -18.76 -6.57
CA ASN A 797 29.21 -19.51 -7.44
C ASN A 797 30.65 -19.01 -7.34
N ASP A 798 30.86 -17.69 -7.32
CA ASP A 798 32.18 -17.05 -7.29
C ASP A 798 32.90 -17.32 -5.94
N MET A 799 32.16 -17.44 -4.84
CA MET A 799 32.71 -17.66 -3.49
C MET A 799 32.81 -19.12 -3.07
N LYS A 800 32.24 -20.07 -3.83
CA LYS A 800 32.13 -21.51 -3.50
C LYS A 800 33.42 -22.15 -2.97
N GLU A 801 34.58 -21.78 -3.52
CA GLU A 801 35.87 -22.37 -3.12
C GLU A 801 36.41 -21.82 -1.80
N LYS A 802 35.95 -20.63 -1.39
CA LYS A 802 36.37 -19.94 -0.17
C LYS A 802 35.36 -20.12 0.97
N LEU A 803 34.07 -20.02 0.65
CA LEU A 803 32.97 -19.96 1.61
C LEU A 803 31.70 -20.56 1.01
N ILE A 804 31.04 -21.47 1.73
CA ILE A 804 29.74 -22.00 1.34
C ILE A 804 28.67 -20.98 1.70
N LEU A 805 27.91 -20.52 0.70
CA LEU A 805 26.80 -19.58 0.89
C LEU A 805 25.48 -20.30 0.68
N ASN A 806 24.65 -20.40 1.72
CA ASN A 806 23.28 -20.91 1.63
C ASN A 806 22.31 -19.74 1.51
N ILE A 807 21.84 -19.46 0.31
CA ILE A 807 20.94 -18.33 0.06
C ILE A 807 19.49 -18.81 0.16
N PHE A 808 18.73 -18.17 1.04
CA PHE A 808 17.29 -18.36 1.19
C PHE A 808 16.58 -17.12 0.66
N ASP A 809 16.05 -17.23 -0.56
CA ASP A 809 15.27 -16.17 -1.17
C ASP A 809 13.85 -16.10 -0.60
N LEU A 810 13.13 -15.03 -0.94
CA LEU A 810 11.77 -14.81 -0.44
C LEU A 810 10.80 -15.90 -0.90
N GLU A 811 10.96 -16.44 -2.10
CA GLU A 811 10.11 -17.53 -2.59
C GLU A 811 10.27 -18.78 -1.74
N THR A 812 11.52 -19.12 -1.37
CA THR A 812 11.85 -20.23 -0.46
C THR A 812 11.27 -20.02 0.93
N ILE A 813 11.32 -18.78 1.45
CA ILE A 813 10.81 -18.45 2.78
C ILE A 813 9.28 -18.43 2.80
N GLU A 814 8.62 -17.87 1.79
CA GLU A 814 7.16 -17.82 1.65
C GLU A 814 6.54 -19.23 1.51
N LYS A 815 7.30 -20.20 0.98
CA LYS A 815 6.92 -21.62 0.85
C LYS A 815 6.87 -22.40 2.16
N ILE A 816 7.49 -21.92 3.24
CA ILE A 816 7.63 -22.67 4.50
C ILE A 816 6.25 -22.99 5.13
N ASP A 817 5.26 -22.10 4.95
CA ASP A 817 3.92 -22.22 5.53
C ASP A 817 2.81 -22.21 4.46
N GLU A 818 3.09 -22.65 3.23
CA GLU A 818 2.13 -22.63 2.09
C GLU A 818 0.77 -23.27 2.38
N ASN A 819 0.69 -24.18 3.35
CA ASN A 819 -0.55 -24.86 3.76
C ASN A 819 -1.26 -24.20 4.97
N ASN A 820 -0.86 -22.99 5.37
CA ASN A 820 -1.41 -22.32 6.56
C ASN A 820 -1.54 -20.80 6.38
N ASP A 821 -2.65 -20.36 5.80
CA ASP A 821 -2.93 -18.95 5.46
C ASP A 821 -2.78 -17.97 6.65
N THR A 822 -2.97 -18.46 7.88
CA THR A 822 -2.84 -17.63 9.09
C THR A 822 -1.42 -17.47 9.63
N LYS A 823 -0.44 -18.19 9.06
CA LYS A 823 0.97 -18.22 9.47
C LYS A 823 1.95 -17.91 8.34
N LYS A 824 1.45 -17.47 7.18
CA LYS A 824 2.29 -17.21 6.01
C LYS A 824 3.33 -16.14 6.32
N ILE A 825 4.59 -16.54 6.29
CA ILE A 825 5.73 -15.63 6.44
C ILE A 825 5.98 -14.99 5.09
N THR A 826 6.13 -13.68 5.06
CA THR A 826 6.62 -12.93 3.91
C THR A 826 7.92 -12.24 4.28
N GLY A 827 8.57 -11.61 3.30
CA GLY A 827 9.74 -10.77 3.53
C GLY A 827 9.51 -9.64 4.54
N LYS A 828 8.26 -9.33 4.92
CA LYS A 828 7.94 -8.33 5.96
C LYS A 828 7.32 -8.92 7.22
N THR A 829 6.35 -9.85 7.11
CA THR A 829 5.69 -10.38 8.31
C THR A 829 6.66 -11.12 9.23
N GLY A 830 7.74 -11.68 8.68
CA GLY A 830 8.81 -12.37 9.44
C GLY A 830 9.41 -11.53 10.57
N VAL A 831 9.53 -10.21 10.40
CA VAL A 831 10.02 -9.30 11.45
C VAL A 831 9.07 -9.32 12.65
N ALA A 832 7.76 -9.12 12.40
CA ALA A 832 6.75 -9.08 13.44
C ALA A 832 6.64 -10.43 14.19
N TYR A 833 6.72 -11.57 13.50
CA TYR A 833 6.80 -12.90 14.14
C TYR A 833 8.07 -13.06 14.98
N GLY A 834 9.20 -12.61 14.43
CA GLY A 834 10.51 -12.58 15.08
C GLY A 834 10.53 -11.85 16.41
N LEU A 835 9.83 -10.71 16.49
CA LEU A 835 9.68 -9.93 17.72
C LEU A 835 9.05 -10.76 18.85
N ILE A 836 8.03 -11.55 18.55
CA ILE A 836 7.40 -12.40 19.57
C ILE A 836 8.32 -13.55 19.97
N TYR A 837 9.09 -14.14 19.04
CA TYR A 837 10.04 -15.21 19.37
C TYR A 837 11.22 -14.73 20.23
N SER A 838 11.73 -13.54 19.94
CA SER A 838 12.92 -12.94 20.58
C SER A 838 12.58 -12.01 21.75
N ARG A 839 11.31 -11.92 22.14
CA ARG A 839 10.87 -11.05 23.25
C ARG A 839 11.56 -11.40 24.56
N LYS A 840 11.62 -10.41 25.46
CA LYS A 840 12.04 -10.64 26.85
C LYS A 840 11.06 -11.61 27.55
N GLY A 841 11.57 -12.74 28.04
CA GLY A 841 10.76 -13.85 28.58
C GLY A 841 10.43 -14.94 27.56
N GLY A 842 10.87 -14.81 26.31
CA GLY A 842 10.96 -15.91 25.35
C GLY A 842 12.21 -16.77 25.59
N ARG A 843 12.32 -17.87 24.83
CA ARG A 843 13.45 -18.83 24.92
C ARG A 843 14.63 -18.50 23.99
N ILE A 844 14.60 -17.35 23.33
CA ILE A 844 15.67 -16.93 22.42
C ILE A 844 16.20 -15.61 22.92
N LYS A 845 17.49 -15.59 23.26
CA LYS A 845 18.22 -14.40 23.71
C LYS A 845 18.83 -13.73 22.49
N VAL A 846 18.53 -12.45 22.25
CA VAL A 846 19.20 -11.66 21.22
C VAL A 846 20.20 -10.73 21.89
N THR A 847 21.44 -10.73 21.41
CA THR A 847 22.52 -9.89 21.95
C THR A 847 23.27 -9.18 20.85
N ASN A 848 23.51 -7.88 21.02
CA ASN A 848 24.34 -7.08 20.13
C ASN A 848 25.78 -7.06 20.67
N ARG A 849 26.74 -7.59 19.89
CA ARG A 849 28.16 -7.58 20.28
C ARG A 849 28.77 -6.19 20.09
N ASP A 850 28.39 -5.45 19.05
CA ASP A 850 28.89 -4.10 18.78
C ASP A 850 28.52 -3.12 19.91
N GLU A 851 27.30 -3.22 20.46
CA GLU A 851 26.85 -2.41 21.61
C GLU A 851 27.72 -2.59 22.85
N LYS A 852 28.28 -3.79 23.08
CA LYS A 852 29.15 -4.04 24.24
C LYS A 852 30.52 -3.36 24.10
N GLU A 853 30.96 -3.13 22.86
CA GLU A 853 32.26 -2.52 22.55
C GLU A 853 32.19 -1.00 22.44
N ASN A 854 31.00 -0.45 22.15
CA ASN A 854 30.75 0.97 22.02
C ASN A 854 30.55 1.63 23.41
N ILE A 855 31.54 2.41 23.87
CA ILE A 855 31.57 3.09 25.18
C ILE A 855 30.39 4.09 25.30
N GLY A 856 29.21 3.61 25.71
CA GLY A 856 28.01 4.43 25.93
C GLY A 856 27.08 4.62 24.73
N ASN A 857 27.44 4.12 23.54
CA ASN A 857 26.63 4.23 22.32
C ASN A 857 26.00 2.89 21.93
N GLU A 858 24.68 2.87 21.67
CA GLU A 858 24.00 1.67 21.19
C GLU A 858 24.17 1.45 19.66
N VAL A 859 24.80 2.38 18.95
CA VAL A 859 24.97 2.35 17.49
C VAL A 859 26.40 2.70 17.09
N ASN A 860 26.89 2.03 16.04
CA ASN A 860 28.17 2.32 15.41
C ASN A 860 28.20 3.73 14.80
N PHE A 861 29.40 4.29 14.63
CA PHE A 861 29.55 5.58 13.97
C PHE A 861 29.02 5.49 12.52
N LYS A 862 28.27 6.50 12.05
CA LYS A 862 27.48 6.40 10.82
C LYS A 862 28.32 6.42 9.54
N TYR A 863 29.46 7.10 9.56
CA TYR A 863 30.18 7.49 8.35
C TYR A 863 31.56 6.84 8.24
N TYR A 864 31.99 6.56 7.01
CA TYR A 864 33.40 6.42 6.68
C TYR A 864 33.97 7.81 6.47
N ILE A 865 35.06 8.11 7.15
CA ILE A 865 35.77 9.40 7.08
C ILE A 865 37.14 9.16 6.51
N GLY A 866 37.52 9.97 5.54
CA GLY A 866 38.77 9.78 4.84
C GLY A 866 39.23 11.03 4.11
N LYS A 867 40.29 10.85 3.34
CA LYS A 867 40.88 11.88 2.49
C LYS A 867 40.99 11.43 1.05
N ASN A 868 40.97 12.40 0.13
CA ASN A 868 41.35 12.15 -1.25
C ASN A 868 42.87 11.93 -1.33
N LYS A 869 43.27 10.79 -1.90
CA LYS A 869 44.64 10.53 -2.31
C LYS A 869 44.65 9.98 -3.73
N ARG A 870 45.03 10.81 -4.71
CA ARG A 870 45.06 10.45 -6.14
C ARG A 870 43.71 9.93 -6.62
N ASP A 871 42.66 10.69 -6.31
CA ASP A 871 41.28 10.44 -6.70
C ASP A 871 40.68 9.15 -6.10
N LYS A 872 41.29 8.64 -5.03
CA LYS A 872 40.79 7.51 -4.24
C LYS A 872 40.50 7.92 -2.80
N PHE A 873 39.43 7.37 -2.24
CA PHE A 873 39.06 7.56 -0.85
C PHE A 873 39.93 6.68 0.05
N ILE A 874 40.71 7.30 0.94
CA ILE A 874 41.50 6.57 1.94
C ILE A 874 40.80 6.68 3.30
N PRO A 875 40.24 5.58 3.84
CA PRO A 875 39.51 5.60 5.10
C PRO A 875 40.47 5.82 6.30
N MET A 876 40.01 6.60 7.27
CA MET A 876 40.67 6.88 8.54
C MET A 876 39.80 6.43 9.71
N ILE A 877 38.55 6.91 9.74
CA ILE A 877 37.51 6.46 10.67
C ILE A 877 36.50 5.65 9.87
N THR A 878 36.12 4.51 10.42
CA THR A 878 35.10 3.59 9.89
C THR A 878 33.97 3.46 10.92
N PRO A 879 32.79 2.94 10.54
CA PRO A 879 31.75 2.59 11.51
C PRO A 879 32.21 1.64 12.63
N SER A 880 33.21 0.80 12.35
CA SER A 880 33.83 -0.12 13.31
C SER A 880 34.97 0.51 14.16
N SER A 881 35.26 1.79 13.98
CA SER A 881 36.26 2.49 14.78
C SER A 881 35.72 2.82 16.17
N LYS A 882 36.55 2.69 17.21
CA LYS A 882 36.16 3.02 18.57
C LYS A 882 35.88 4.51 18.72
N TYR A 883 34.82 4.82 19.45
CA TYR A 883 34.56 6.18 19.89
C TYR A 883 35.69 6.69 20.79
N GLU A 884 35.89 8.00 20.78
CA GLU A 884 36.90 8.71 21.59
C GLU A 884 38.38 8.37 21.28
N GLU A 885 38.66 7.62 20.22
CA GLU A 885 40.02 7.30 19.78
C GLU A 885 40.50 8.29 18.70
N TYR A 886 41.53 9.09 19.02
CA TYR A 886 42.13 10.03 18.07
C TYR A 886 42.92 9.30 16.98
N LYS A 887 42.65 9.65 15.72
CA LYS A 887 43.40 9.19 14.55
C LYS A 887 44.03 10.36 13.83
N PHE A 888 45.30 10.19 13.44
CA PHE A 888 46.02 11.19 12.65
C PHE A 888 45.37 11.37 11.28
N TYR A 889 44.93 12.60 10.98
CA TYR A 889 44.28 12.92 9.72
C TYR A 889 45.28 13.46 8.68
N GLY A 890 46.08 14.44 9.11
CA GLY A 890 47.03 15.16 8.27
C GLY A 890 47.75 16.27 9.01
N ILE A 891 48.43 17.11 8.24
CA ILE A 891 49.09 18.33 8.74
C ILE A 891 48.28 19.54 8.30
N VAL A 892 48.33 20.63 9.06
CA VAL A 892 47.75 21.91 8.67
C VAL A 892 48.57 22.46 7.50
N THR A 893 47.91 22.77 6.39
CA THR A 893 48.53 23.31 5.16
C THR A 893 47.88 24.59 4.67
N SER A 894 46.79 25.02 5.31
CA SER A 894 45.87 26.07 4.89
C SER A 894 45.01 26.46 6.09
N ASP A 895 44.35 27.61 6.01
CA ASP A 895 43.28 28.05 6.94
C ASP A 895 42.05 27.13 6.91
N THR A 896 42.03 26.19 5.98
CA THR A 896 40.94 25.27 5.71
C THR A 896 41.47 23.87 5.45
N PHE A 897 40.76 22.86 5.95
CA PHE A 897 41.00 21.48 5.54
C PHE A 897 39.69 20.79 5.14
N GLU A 898 39.82 19.82 4.23
CA GLU A 898 38.68 19.09 3.69
C GLU A 898 38.59 17.70 4.32
N ILE A 899 37.38 17.34 4.74
CA ILE A 899 37.02 15.98 5.15
C ILE A 899 36.10 15.37 4.11
N TYR A 900 36.45 14.17 3.64
CA TYR A 900 35.59 13.38 2.78
C TYR A 900 34.84 12.35 3.64
N TYR A 901 33.52 12.24 3.42
CA TYR A 901 32.70 11.30 4.17
C TYR A 901 31.62 10.64 3.31
N THR A 902 31.31 9.38 3.63
CA THR A 902 30.29 8.59 2.93
C THR A 902 29.69 7.52 3.84
N THR A 903 28.51 7.01 3.51
CA THR A 903 27.91 5.83 4.14
C THR A 903 28.23 4.53 3.38
N SER A 904 28.84 4.62 2.19
CA SER A 904 29.16 3.45 1.37
C SER A 904 30.27 2.60 1.99
N SER A 905 30.04 1.29 2.11
CA SER A 905 31.04 0.35 2.63
C SER A 905 32.24 0.16 1.68
N GLU A 906 32.12 0.52 0.41
CA GLU A 906 33.24 0.46 -0.54
C GLU A 906 34.42 1.33 -0.09
N ALA A 907 34.14 2.40 0.67
CA ALA A 907 35.15 3.26 1.28
C ALA A 907 36.17 2.49 2.12
N GLN A 908 35.78 1.37 2.73
CA GLN A 908 36.66 0.52 3.54
C GLN A 908 37.78 -0.12 2.72
N THR A 909 37.57 -0.32 1.42
CA THR A 909 38.55 -0.99 0.55
C THR A 909 39.76 -0.11 0.23
N GLY A 910 39.65 1.21 0.39
CA GLY A 910 40.65 2.18 -0.07
C GLY A 910 40.68 2.37 -1.61
N GLU A 911 39.78 1.70 -2.33
CA GLU A 911 39.73 1.69 -3.81
C GLU A 911 38.53 2.48 -4.37
N MET A 912 37.68 3.04 -3.50
CA MET A 912 36.54 3.87 -3.93
C MET A 912 37.05 5.13 -4.66
N GLU A 913 36.64 5.29 -5.91
CA GLU A 913 36.97 6.46 -6.72
C GLU A 913 36.17 7.69 -6.29
N ILE A 914 36.84 8.84 -6.26
CA ILE A 914 36.24 10.16 -6.03
C ILE A 914 35.96 10.76 -7.42
N GLY A 915 34.68 10.82 -7.79
CA GLY A 915 34.20 11.49 -9.00
C GLY A 915 32.86 10.96 -9.52
N ILE A 916 32.56 9.68 -9.26
CA ILE A 916 31.40 8.96 -9.82
C ILE A 916 30.29 8.79 -8.76
N ASP A 917 30.64 8.34 -7.55
CA ASP A 917 29.74 8.15 -6.39
C ASP A 917 30.08 9.10 -5.23
N ASN A 918 30.51 10.32 -5.56
CA ASN A 918 31.31 11.22 -4.72
C ASN A 918 30.99 11.17 -3.22
N PRO A 919 31.97 10.79 -2.35
CA PRO A 919 31.84 11.08 -0.93
C PRO A 919 31.62 12.58 -0.74
N LYS A 920 30.75 12.95 0.21
CA LYS A 920 30.47 14.35 0.53
C LYS A 920 31.76 15.01 1.05
N ILE A 921 31.91 16.29 0.76
CA ILE A 921 33.05 17.09 1.22
C ILE A 921 32.56 18.08 2.27
N LYS A 922 33.15 18.03 3.46
CA LYS A 922 32.98 19.05 4.49
C LYS A 922 34.26 19.88 4.55
N ARG A 923 34.16 21.19 4.30
CA ARG A 923 35.25 22.15 4.48
C ARG A 923 35.19 22.71 5.89
N ILE A 924 36.30 22.59 6.61
CA ILE A 924 36.45 23.10 7.98
C ILE A 924 37.37 24.31 7.92
N PHE A 925 36.86 25.45 8.38
CA PHE A 925 37.63 26.66 8.56
C PHE A 925 38.24 26.64 9.95
N LEU A 926 39.55 26.84 10.02
CA LEU A 926 40.28 26.92 11.27
C LEU A 926 40.04 28.29 11.92
N ASN A 927 39.95 28.31 13.24
CA ASN A 927 39.68 29.54 14.00
C ASN A 927 40.93 30.39 14.22
N GLU A 928 42.11 29.76 14.19
CA GLU A 928 43.40 30.40 14.43
C GLU A 928 44.25 30.48 13.15
N GLU A 929 45.15 31.47 13.10
CA GLU A 929 46.21 31.53 12.09
C GLU A 929 47.41 30.69 12.54
N TYR A 930 47.84 29.76 11.69
CA TYR A 930 48.96 28.86 11.97
C TYR A 930 50.20 29.29 11.19
N ASP A 931 51.35 29.31 11.86
CA ASP A 931 52.65 29.60 11.25
C ASP A 931 52.99 28.56 10.15
N GLU A 932 53.17 29.03 8.91
CA GLU A 932 53.50 28.21 7.75
C GLU A 932 54.87 27.50 7.88
N ASP A 933 55.78 28.02 8.70
CA ASP A 933 57.09 27.41 8.96
C ASP A 933 57.00 26.25 9.98
N GLU A 934 55.89 26.10 10.70
CA GLU A 934 55.65 25.04 11.67
C GLU A 934 54.71 23.93 11.15
N LYS A 935 54.93 22.69 11.59
CA LYS A 935 54.13 21.52 11.17
C LYS A 935 53.11 21.11 12.23
N TYR A 936 52.01 21.85 12.29
CA TYR A 936 50.87 21.46 13.12
C TYR A 936 50.17 20.23 12.56
N ARG A 937 49.64 19.37 13.46
CA ARG A 937 49.01 18.10 13.13
C ARG A 937 47.53 18.14 13.47
N ILE A 938 46.72 17.57 12.58
CA ILE A 938 45.27 17.44 12.72
C ILE A 938 44.96 16.00 13.12
N TYR A 939 44.22 15.84 14.21
CA TYR A 939 43.67 14.56 14.64
C TYR A 939 42.16 14.63 14.71
N ILE A 940 41.51 13.51 14.39
CA ILE A 940 40.04 13.39 14.40
C ILE A 940 39.62 12.16 15.20
N LYS A 941 38.45 12.22 15.82
CA LYS A 941 37.81 11.07 16.49
C LYS A 941 36.30 11.11 16.31
N ALA A 942 35.66 9.95 16.41
CA ALA A 942 34.21 9.86 16.50
C ALA A 942 33.74 10.25 17.91
N ASN A 943 32.72 11.11 18.01
CA ASN A 943 32.18 11.59 19.28
C ASN A 943 31.26 10.53 19.92
N SER A 944 31.56 10.16 21.17
CA SER A 944 30.85 9.11 21.94
C SER A 944 29.38 9.36 22.22
N ASN A 945 28.84 10.56 21.99
CA ASN A 945 27.42 10.84 22.26
C ASN A 945 26.59 11.06 20.99
N GLN A 946 27.23 11.12 19.81
CA GLN A 946 26.58 11.52 18.56
C GLN A 946 27.20 10.77 17.36
N PRO A 947 26.52 9.77 16.78
CA PRO A 947 27.07 8.90 15.73
C PRO A 947 27.32 9.62 14.39
N THR A 948 27.01 10.91 14.30
CA THR A 948 27.13 11.75 13.11
C THR A 948 28.05 12.95 13.32
N VAL A 949 28.73 13.01 14.47
CA VAL A 949 29.62 14.11 14.84
C VAL A 949 31.04 13.62 14.99
N LEU A 950 31.96 14.34 14.36
CA LEU A 950 33.39 14.19 14.55
C LEU A 950 33.89 15.27 15.48
N HIS A 951 34.93 14.98 16.22
CA HIS A 951 35.69 15.96 16.96
C HIS A 951 37.09 16.06 16.37
N TYR A 952 37.56 17.27 16.06
CA TYR A 952 38.93 17.49 15.63
C TYR A 952 39.73 18.27 16.67
N VAL A 953 41.03 18.01 16.69
CA VAL A 953 42.01 18.78 17.46
C VAL A 953 43.21 19.11 16.59
N ILE A 954 43.82 20.26 16.88
CA ILE A 954 45.11 20.68 16.33
C ILE A 954 46.15 20.70 17.43
N VAL A 955 47.28 20.06 17.18
CA VAL A 955 48.40 19.94 18.12
C VAL A 955 49.73 20.23 17.44
N LYS A 956 50.72 20.66 18.21
CA LYS A 956 52.07 20.88 17.71
C LYS A 956 52.84 19.56 17.59
N LYS A 957 52.69 18.67 18.58
CA LYS A 957 53.30 17.34 18.64
C LYS A 957 52.25 16.27 18.92
N GLU A 958 52.57 15.04 18.53
CA GLU A 958 51.69 13.88 18.77
C GLU A 958 51.48 13.60 20.26
N GLU A 959 52.52 13.78 21.07
CA GLU A 959 52.50 13.65 22.54
C GLU A 959 51.48 14.58 23.20
N ASP A 960 51.17 15.73 22.58
CA ASP A 960 50.26 16.74 23.12
C ASP A 960 48.80 16.23 23.21
N ILE A 961 48.46 15.17 22.46
CA ILE A 961 47.13 14.53 22.54
C ILE A 961 46.90 13.84 23.86
N GLU A 962 47.92 13.15 24.37
CA GLU A 962 47.81 12.39 25.62
C GLU A 962 47.65 13.32 26.83
N VAL A 963 48.28 14.49 26.78
CA VAL A 963 48.20 15.53 27.81
C VAL A 963 47.06 16.53 27.58
N LYS A 964 46.31 16.40 26.47
CA LYS A 964 45.21 17.30 26.06
C LYS A 964 45.61 18.77 25.92
N GLU A 965 46.82 19.01 25.41
CA GLU A 965 47.31 20.36 25.09
C GLU A 965 46.93 20.69 23.64
N PHE A 966 45.68 21.10 23.44
CA PHE A 966 45.14 21.42 22.12
C PHE A 966 45.30 22.91 21.83
N LEU A 967 45.77 23.23 20.62
CA LEU A 967 45.82 24.60 20.11
C LEU A 967 44.44 25.05 19.65
N GLU A 968 43.67 24.13 19.08
CA GLU A 968 42.30 24.33 18.65
C GLU A 968 41.55 22.99 18.74
N GLU A 969 40.29 23.03 19.14
CA GLU A 969 39.39 21.88 19.14
C GLU A 969 37.96 22.31 18.79
N ASN A 970 37.24 21.48 18.03
CA ASN A 970 35.82 21.73 17.76
C ASN A 970 35.10 20.46 17.29
N ASP A 971 33.78 20.49 17.38
CA ASP A 971 32.89 19.44 16.86
C ASP A 971 32.41 19.78 15.44
N ILE A 972 32.31 18.74 14.60
CA ILE A 972 31.92 18.81 13.20
C ILE A 972 30.66 17.95 13.02
N SER A 973 29.53 18.61 12.77
CA SER A 973 28.32 17.92 12.30
C SER A 973 28.42 17.56 10.82
N LEU A 974 28.24 16.28 10.52
CA LEU A 974 28.26 15.72 9.15
C LEU A 974 26.85 15.62 8.52
N ASP A 975 25.80 15.71 9.33
CA ASP A 975 24.40 15.79 8.89
C ASP A 975 23.99 17.24 8.58
#